data_AF-A0A6J4H012-F1
#
_entry.id   AF-A0A6J4H012-F1
#
_cell.length_a   1.000
_cell.length_b   1.000
_cell.length_c   1.000
_cell.angle_alpha   90.00
_cell.angle_beta   90.00
_cell.angle_gamma   90.00
#
_symmetry.space_group_name_H-M   'P 1'
#
loop_
_entity.id
_entity.type
_entity.pdbx_description
1 polymer ?
#
loop_
_entity_poly.entity_id
_entity_poly.type
_entity_poly.pdbx_seq_one_letter_code
_entity_poly.pdbx_strand_id
1 'polypeptide(L)'
;MESTFTLVRVRGIPIGVHWSWLFVFAIVVWSLATALFPATYPGLDGWVYLAMAGVSAVVLFSSVLLHELGHALRALREGLPIEGITLWLLGGVAKMRGNPPSAGSEFRVAICGPVVSLGLAVAFGAAAMAGNQLDWPDPVQGVVDYVARLNLLLLGFNLVPALPLDGGRVLRSWLWRRQESFLAATRSAARAGRAFGLTLIAIGLLGLFGGGGQGGIWFAFLGWFVLQAAQSETSMAQARWALGGVRVRDVMTPDPVVVSPDASVADLLDGVAPEQRFSTYPVVERGQPQGVVSLRKAAAVPAPERHRRRVAEVMTPLDGIPTISADSEILEVLPRFDSGANRALVTDTGRLVGVISGADIVRAVEVGAARRPPETARRAGFLVWVAVTLLIVGAGAALYHPPYVVIAPGEAANAAEDITISGVPVTQLNGKYLLTSVRVSQPSALRLLVAAVHPDREVLALSTVIPRGVEPGEFSRRQRAVFAESQMVAAVAAARSQGLAVSVSGTGVAVVDVLRDSPTADALRVGDVIVAVDGQPVMEASDLSQAVSSRPAGTTFAVTVERGGNRMELQVTSRRLPQVSGGVGLGISIETRGLKADLPFTVSFAERNVGGPSAGLAYALAIADMLSPRDYAAGRVIATTGTIDADGDVGPVGGVNQKAEAAEGAGAELFLVPGGEVEEAPRAEIPVRGVQSLEQALRALTAA
;
A
#
# COMPACT_ATOMS: atom_id res chain seq x y z
N MET A 1 -3.33 27.46 2.39
CA MET A 1 -1.88 27.23 2.29
C MET A 1 -1.31 28.06 1.15
N GLU A 2 -0.27 28.85 1.38
CA GLU A 2 0.37 29.67 0.35
C GLU A 2 1.48 28.92 -0.37
N SER A 3 1.70 29.23 -1.66
CA SER A 3 2.81 28.68 -2.42
C SER A 3 4.12 29.26 -1.90
N THR A 4 5.09 28.40 -1.62
CA THR A 4 6.44 28.85 -1.24
C THR A 4 7.20 29.38 -2.47
N PHE A 5 6.98 28.77 -3.63
CA PHE A 5 7.62 29.13 -4.89
C PHE A 5 6.57 29.22 -6.01
N THR A 6 6.66 30.22 -6.88
CA THR A 6 5.87 30.27 -8.13
C THR A 6 6.72 29.71 -9.27
N LEU A 7 6.21 28.70 -9.97
CA LEU A 7 6.90 28.06 -11.08
C LEU A 7 6.60 28.74 -12.42
N VAL A 8 5.32 28.87 -12.76
CA VAL A 8 4.87 29.32 -14.09
C VAL A 8 3.45 29.89 -14.01
N ARG A 9 3.03 30.66 -15.02
CA ARG A 9 1.64 31.09 -15.22
C ARG A 9 1.05 30.43 -16.45
N VAL A 10 -0.09 29.75 -16.30
CA VAL A 10 -0.82 29.13 -17.42
C VAL A 10 -2.19 29.79 -17.53
N ARG A 11 -2.48 30.44 -18.66
CA ARG A 11 -3.72 31.24 -18.88
C ARG A 11 -4.03 32.22 -17.73
N GLY A 12 -3.00 32.87 -17.19
CA GLY A 12 -3.13 33.83 -16.10
C GLY A 12 -3.22 33.23 -14.69
N ILE A 13 -3.27 31.90 -14.57
CA ILE A 13 -3.29 31.20 -13.28
C ILE A 13 -1.85 30.99 -12.79
N PRO A 14 -1.44 31.53 -11.62
CA PRO A 14 -0.13 31.23 -11.06
C PRO A 14 -0.11 29.79 -10.53
N ILE A 15 0.88 29.02 -10.99
CA ILE A 15 1.15 27.66 -10.54
C ILE A 15 2.37 27.71 -9.62
N GLY A 16 2.19 27.28 -8.38
CA GLY A 16 3.23 27.27 -7.37
C GLY A 16 3.37 25.93 -6.66
N VAL A 17 4.43 25.84 -5.86
CA VAL A 17 4.79 24.64 -5.11
C VAL A 17 5.05 25.04 -3.66
N HIS A 18 4.52 24.25 -2.73
CA HIS A 18 4.83 24.34 -1.31
C HIS A 18 6.04 23.44 -0.97
N TRP A 19 6.89 23.84 -0.02
CA TRP A 19 8.10 23.08 0.34
C TRP A 19 7.86 21.59 0.64
N SER A 20 6.70 21.25 1.20
CA SER A 20 6.31 19.86 1.50
C SER A 20 6.21 18.97 0.26
N TRP A 21 6.05 19.56 -0.92
CA TRP A 21 6.04 18.83 -2.19
C TRP A 21 7.41 18.20 -2.49
N LEU A 22 8.50 18.92 -2.23
CA LEU A 22 9.87 18.40 -2.44
C LEU A 22 10.13 17.16 -1.59
N PHE A 23 9.57 17.14 -0.38
CA PHE A 23 9.66 16.00 0.53
C PHE A 23 8.97 14.74 -0.04
N VAL A 24 7.72 14.87 -0.52
CA VAL A 24 7.02 13.72 -1.13
C VAL A 24 7.62 13.33 -2.47
N PHE A 25 8.09 14.30 -3.25
CA PHE A 25 8.85 14.01 -4.47
C PHE A 25 10.05 13.11 -4.17
N ALA A 26 10.86 13.46 -3.16
CA ALA A 26 12.01 12.66 -2.76
C ALA A 26 11.61 11.25 -2.28
N ILE A 27 10.55 11.12 -1.48
CA ILE A 27 10.05 9.80 -1.03
C ILE A 27 9.56 8.95 -2.19
N VAL A 28 8.81 9.53 -3.13
CA VAL A 28 8.33 8.82 -4.32
C VAL A 28 9.52 8.36 -5.17
N VAL A 29 10.48 9.24 -5.46
CA VAL A 29 11.68 8.85 -6.22
C VAL A 29 12.46 7.75 -5.51
N TRP A 30 12.71 7.90 -4.20
CA TRP A 30 13.44 6.90 -3.41
C TRP A 30 12.73 5.54 -3.40
N SER A 31 11.42 5.52 -3.10
CA SER A 31 10.63 4.28 -3.05
C SER A 31 10.57 3.58 -4.41
N LEU A 32 10.46 4.32 -5.51
CA LEU A 32 10.46 3.73 -6.85
C LEU A 32 11.83 3.18 -7.24
N ALA A 33 12.89 3.94 -6.97
CA ALA A 33 14.25 3.54 -7.34
C ALA A 33 14.77 2.35 -6.52
N THR A 34 14.34 2.21 -5.26
CA THR A 34 14.91 1.20 -4.34
C THR A 34 14.02 -0.01 -4.12
N ALA A 35 12.71 0.10 -4.35
CA ALA A 35 11.78 -0.99 -4.11
C ALA A 35 11.01 -1.40 -5.38
N LEU A 36 10.25 -0.50 -5.98
CA LEU A 36 9.30 -0.90 -7.02
C LEU A 36 9.97 -1.32 -8.33
N PHE A 37 10.84 -0.50 -8.90
CA PHE A 37 11.45 -0.81 -10.20
C PHE A 37 12.43 -1.98 -10.12
N PRO A 38 13.32 -2.09 -9.12
CA PRO A 38 14.18 -3.27 -8.99
C PRO A 38 13.41 -4.58 -8.83
N ALA A 39 12.22 -4.54 -8.19
CA ALA A 39 11.38 -5.72 -8.04
C ALA A 39 10.63 -6.10 -9.33
N THR A 40 10.33 -5.13 -10.20
CA THR A 40 9.51 -5.35 -11.41
C THR A 40 10.37 -5.58 -12.65
N TYR A 41 11.50 -4.88 -12.77
CA TYR A 41 12.45 -4.94 -13.87
C TYR A 41 13.84 -5.23 -13.32
N PRO A 42 14.12 -6.46 -12.87
CA PRO A 42 15.39 -6.80 -12.24
C PRO A 42 16.55 -6.74 -13.25
N GLY A 43 17.77 -6.55 -12.74
CA GLY A 43 18.99 -6.60 -13.56
C GLY A 43 19.45 -5.28 -14.18
N LEU A 44 18.74 -4.17 -13.95
CA LEU A 44 19.18 -2.83 -14.36
C LEU A 44 20.15 -2.20 -13.34
N ASP A 45 20.97 -1.26 -13.80
CA ASP A 45 21.88 -0.49 -12.96
C ASP A 45 21.13 0.46 -12.00
N GLY A 46 21.72 0.71 -10.82
CA GLY A 46 21.15 1.60 -9.80
C GLY A 46 20.82 3.01 -10.30
N TRP A 47 21.64 3.57 -11.20
CA TRP A 47 21.38 4.89 -11.77
C TRP A 47 20.19 4.89 -12.73
N VAL A 48 19.95 3.78 -13.46
CA VAL A 48 18.81 3.64 -14.36
C VAL A 48 17.52 3.64 -13.56
N TYR A 49 17.46 2.91 -12.44
CA TYR A 49 16.30 2.97 -11.55
C TYR A 49 16.06 4.37 -11.00
N LEU A 50 17.12 5.09 -10.63
CA LEU A 50 17.00 6.47 -10.17
C LEU A 50 16.46 7.40 -11.27
N ALA A 51 16.90 7.22 -12.51
CA ALA A 51 16.41 7.98 -13.65
C ALA A 51 14.94 7.66 -13.96
N MET A 52 14.57 6.38 -14.01
CA MET A 52 13.18 5.93 -14.18
C MET A 52 12.28 6.51 -13.09
N ALA A 53 12.71 6.48 -11.83
CA ALA A 53 11.99 7.03 -10.69
C ALA A 53 11.83 8.56 -10.79
N GLY A 54 12.89 9.28 -11.15
CA GLY A 54 12.85 10.72 -11.36
C GLY A 54 11.87 11.12 -12.46
N VAL A 55 11.95 10.47 -13.63
CA VAL A 55 11.03 10.72 -14.75
C VAL A 55 9.59 10.38 -14.35
N SER A 56 9.37 9.21 -13.73
CA SER A 56 8.05 8.79 -13.25
C SER A 56 7.44 9.79 -12.28
N ALA A 57 8.22 10.30 -11.32
CA ALA A 57 7.75 11.29 -10.37
C ALA A 57 7.37 12.60 -11.07
N VAL A 58 8.19 13.10 -11.99
CA VAL A 58 7.90 14.32 -12.77
C VAL A 58 6.61 14.16 -13.58
N VAL A 59 6.43 13.04 -14.27
CA VAL A 59 5.23 12.76 -15.07
C VAL A 59 4.00 12.58 -14.17
N LEU A 60 4.14 11.93 -13.02
CA LEU A 60 3.07 11.80 -12.02
C LEU A 60 2.58 13.17 -11.53
N PHE A 61 3.49 14.03 -11.08
CA PHE A 61 3.09 15.36 -10.59
C PHE A 61 2.58 16.26 -11.71
N SER A 62 3.08 16.10 -12.93
CA SER A 62 2.51 16.75 -14.11
C SER A 62 1.08 16.26 -14.38
N SER A 63 0.79 14.97 -14.17
CA SER A 63 -0.56 14.40 -14.29
C SER A 63 -1.51 15.00 -13.24
N VAL A 64 -1.06 15.11 -11.98
CA VAL A 64 -1.81 15.79 -10.91
C VAL A 64 -2.05 17.26 -11.24
N LEU A 65 -1.05 17.96 -11.77
CA LEU A 65 -1.20 19.35 -12.19
C LEU A 65 -2.21 19.51 -13.33
N LEU A 66 -2.17 18.63 -14.34
CA LEU A 66 -3.12 18.62 -15.45
C LEU A 66 -4.56 18.34 -14.96
N HIS A 67 -4.71 17.44 -13.99
CA HIS A 67 -5.98 17.18 -13.31
C HIS A 67 -6.54 18.44 -12.65
N GLU A 68 -5.73 19.13 -11.83
CA GLU A 68 -6.13 20.41 -11.20
C GLU A 68 -6.42 21.51 -12.22
N LEU A 69 -5.62 21.56 -13.29
CA LEU A 69 -5.83 22.50 -14.39
C LEU A 69 -7.18 22.24 -15.08
N GLY A 70 -7.60 20.97 -15.20
CA GLY A 70 -8.93 20.59 -15.66
C GLY A 70 -10.05 21.25 -14.86
N HIS A 71 -9.98 21.19 -13.54
CA HIS A 71 -10.92 21.89 -12.66
C HIS A 71 -10.87 23.41 -12.85
N ALA A 72 -9.66 23.98 -12.80
CA ALA A 72 -9.48 25.43 -12.84
C ALA A 72 -9.95 26.04 -14.17
N LEU A 73 -9.67 25.38 -15.30
CA LEU A 73 -10.14 25.83 -16.62
C LEU A 73 -11.67 25.75 -16.75
N ARG A 74 -12.32 24.75 -16.14
CA ARG A 74 -13.78 24.70 -16.12
C ARG A 74 -14.37 25.76 -15.20
N ALA A 75 -13.78 25.96 -14.03
CA ALA A 75 -14.21 26.97 -13.07
C ALA A 75 -14.15 28.39 -13.67
N LEU A 76 -13.08 28.73 -14.39
CA LEU A 76 -12.99 30.00 -15.13
C LEU A 76 -14.14 30.19 -16.14
N ARG A 77 -14.53 29.12 -16.84
CA ARG A 77 -15.67 29.15 -17.78
C ARG A 77 -17.03 29.31 -17.08
N GLU A 78 -17.14 28.91 -15.82
CA GLU A 78 -18.34 29.13 -14.99
C GLU A 78 -18.30 30.49 -14.27
N GLY A 79 -17.29 31.34 -14.54
CA GLY A 79 -17.15 32.66 -13.93
C GLY A 79 -16.56 32.66 -12.52
N LEU A 80 -15.94 31.56 -12.09
CA LEU A 80 -15.30 31.47 -10.78
C LEU A 80 -13.84 31.95 -10.85
N PRO A 81 -13.47 33.02 -10.11
CA PRO A 81 -12.09 33.49 -10.09
C PRO A 81 -11.16 32.48 -9.41
N ILE A 82 -10.00 32.26 -10.05
CA ILE A 82 -8.94 31.36 -9.58
C ILE A 82 -7.75 32.20 -9.11
N GLU A 83 -7.35 32.04 -7.85
CA GLU A 83 -6.21 32.76 -7.28
C GLU A 83 -4.87 32.10 -7.64
N GLY A 84 -4.88 30.78 -7.82
CA GLY A 84 -3.70 30.00 -8.19
C GLY A 84 -3.88 28.50 -7.97
N ILE A 85 -2.92 27.72 -8.44
CA ILE A 85 -2.81 26.29 -8.17
C ILE A 85 -1.55 26.07 -7.35
N THR A 86 -1.65 25.37 -6.23
CA THR A 86 -0.49 25.04 -5.39
C THR A 86 -0.34 23.53 -5.26
N LEU A 87 0.81 22.99 -5.68
CA LEU A 87 1.19 21.60 -5.43
C LEU A 87 1.79 21.47 -4.03
N TRP A 88 1.38 20.43 -3.30
CA TRP A 88 1.79 20.17 -1.91
C TRP A 88 1.83 18.67 -1.61
N LEU A 89 2.00 18.31 -0.34
CA LEU A 89 2.24 16.94 0.14
C LEU A 89 1.23 15.91 -0.41
N LEU A 90 -0.03 16.31 -0.53
CA LEU A 90 -1.16 15.40 -0.79
C LEU A 90 -1.85 15.68 -2.14
N GLY A 91 -1.16 16.34 -3.07
CA GLY A 91 -1.65 16.59 -4.43
C GLY A 91 -1.51 18.04 -4.86
N GLY A 92 -2.46 18.53 -5.65
CA GLY A 92 -2.60 19.94 -5.97
C GLY A 92 -3.90 20.51 -5.40
N VAL A 93 -3.94 21.82 -5.17
CA VAL A 93 -5.18 22.51 -4.79
C VAL A 93 -5.33 23.74 -5.66
N ALA A 94 -6.39 23.79 -6.45
CA ALA A 94 -6.85 25.00 -7.10
C ALA A 94 -7.59 25.91 -6.10
N LYS A 95 -7.04 27.08 -5.81
CA LYS A 95 -7.67 28.07 -4.94
C LYS A 95 -8.73 28.84 -5.71
N MET A 96 -9.99 28.59 -5.36
CA MET A 96 -11.15 29.25 -5.97
C MET A 96 -11.76 30.22 -4.98
N ARG A 97 -12.17 31.40 -5.46
CA ARG A 97 -12.85 32.41 -4.65
C ARG A 97 -14.35 32.40 -4.94
N GLY A 98 -15.17 32.36 -3.88
CA GLY A 98 -16.63 32.27 -3.98
C GLY A 98 -17.17 30.84 -3.98
N ASN A 99 -18.49 30.71 -4.07
CA ASN A 99 -19.19 29.42 -4.19
C ASN A 99 -19.60 29.17 -5.65
N PRO A 100 -19.72 27.90 -6.08
CA PRO A 100 -20.27 27.59 -7.39
C PRO A 100 -21.66 28.22 -7.56
N PRO A 101 -22.00 28.76 -8.75
CA PRO A 101 -23.28 29.44 -8.98
C PRO A 101 -24.49 28.49 -8.93
N SER A 102 -24.29 27.19 -9.16
CA SER A 102 -25.35 26.20 -9.11
C SER A 102 -24.81 24.78 -8.88
N ALA A 103 -25.70 23.86 -8.50
CA ALA A 103 -25.39 22.44 -8.41
C ALA A 103 -24.81 21.88 -9.73
N GLY A 104 -25.34 22.30 -10.88
CA GLY A 104 -24.82 21.89 -12.19
C GLY A 104 -23.42 22.42 -12.47
N SER A 105 -23.11 23.65 -12.04
CA SER A 105 -21.76 24.19 -12.14
C SER A 105 -20.77 23.40 -11.27
N GLU A 106 -21.13 23.07 -10.03
CA GLU A 106 -20.26 22.27 -9.15
C GLU A 106 -19.99 20.88 -9.76
N PHE A 107 -21.00 20.21 -10.32
CA PHE A 107 -20.83 18.92 -10.99
C PHE A 107 -19.83 19.01 -12.16
N ARG A 108 -20.02 19.99 -13.05
CA ARG A 108 -19.16 20.15 -14.22
C ARG A 108 -17.72 20.47 -13.85
N VAL A 109 -17.51 21.33 -12.85
CA VAL A 109 -16.16 21.62 -12.34
C VAL A 109 -15.55 20.38 -11.72
N ALA A 110 -16.27 19.67 -10.84
CA ALA A 110 -15.76 18.51 -10.12
C ALA A 110 -15.45 17.31 -11.02
N ILE A 111 -16.16 17.09 -12.12
CA ILE A 111 -15.90 15.95 -13.00
C ILE A 111 -14.73 16.19 -13.98
N CYS A 112 -14.35 17.45 -14.22
CA CYS A 112 -13.32 17.78 -15.22
C CYS A 112 -11.93 17.22 -14.87
N GLY A 113 -11.50 17.25 -13.61
CA GLY A 113 -10.24 16.63 -13.19
C GLY A 113 -10.23 15.12 -13.45
N PRO A 114 -11.22 14.34 -12.94
CA PRO A 114 -11.36 12.92 -13.27
C PRO A 114 -11.38 12.61 -14.77
N VAL A 115 -12.04 13.44 -15.60
CA VAL A 115 -12.00 13.26 -17.06
C VAL A 115 -10.58 13.42 -17.63
N VAL A 116 -9.81 14.39 -17.13
CA VAL A 116 -8.40 14.55 -17.52
C VAL A 116 -7.57 13.33 -17.09
N SER A 117 -7.74 12.87 -15.84
CA SER A 117 -7.04 11.67 -15.34
C SER A 117 -7.41 10.42 -16.14
N LEU A 118 -8.68 10.27 -16.54
CA LEU A 118 -9.11 9.18 -17.42
C LEU A 118 -8.43 9.27 -18.80
N GLY A 119 -8.39 10.46 -19.40
CA GLY A 119 -7.70 10.67 -20.67
C GLY A 119 -6.22 10.31 -20.60
N LEU A 120 -5.54 10.70 -19.51
CA LEU A 120 -4.14 10.33 -19.26
C LEU A 120 -3.98 8.83 -19.03
N ALA A 121 -4.85 8.20 -18.22
CA ALA A 121 -4.81 6.76 -17.97
C ALA A 121 -4.97 5.96 -19.27
N VAL A 122 -5.91 6.36 -20.14
CA VAL A 122 -6.12 5.72 -21.45
C VAL A 122 -4.92 5.95 -22.37
N ALA A 123 -4.39 7.17 -22.45
CA ALA A 123 -3.25 7.48 -23.30
C ALA A 123 -1.98 6.71 -22.90
N PHE A 124 -1.62 6.74 -21.62
CA PHE A 124 -0.46 5.99 -21.12
C PHE A 124 -0.70 4.48 -21.15
N GLY A 125 -1.93 4.01 -20.89
CA GLY A 125 -2.28 2.59 -21.00
C GLY A 125 -2.16 2.07 -22.44
N ALA A 126 -2.65 2.83 -23.41
CA ALA A 126 -2.48 2.50 -24.83
C ALA A 126 -1.00 2.52 -25.24
N ALA A 127 -0.23 3.49 -24.76
CA ALA A 127 1.21 3.56 -25.00
C ALA A 127 1.96 2.35 -24.39
N ALA A 128 1.60 1.94 -23.17
CA ALA A 128 2.13 0.74 -22.52
C ALA A 128 1.83 -0.54 -23.32
N MET A 129 0.60 -0.69 -23.81
CA MET A 129 0.22 -1.84 -24.64
C MET A 129 0.98 -1.84 -25.96
N ALA A 130 1.11 -0.69 -26.62
CA ALA A 130 1.87 -0.55 -27.84
C ALA A 130 3.38 -0.82 -27.62
N GLY A 131 3.94 -0.36 -26.51
CA GLY A 131 5.34 -0.58 -26.15
C GLY A 131 5.67 -2.06 -25.96
N ASN A 132 4.79 -2.82 -25.31
CA ASN A 132 4.93 -4.28 -25.21
C ASN A 132 4.89 -4.97 -26.58
N GLN A 133 4.04 -4.51 -27.51
CA GLN A 133 3.95 -5.10 -28.85
C GLN A 133 5.13 -4.69 -29.76
N LEU A 134 5.83 -3.61 -29.43
CA LEU A 134 6.96 -3.07 -30.18
C LEU A 134 8.31 -3.34 -29.47
N ASP A 135 8.31 -4.18 -28.44
CA ASP A 135 9.48 -4.54 -27.63
C ASP A 135 10.30 -3.32 -27.17
N TRP A 136 9.62 -2.34 -26.56
CA TRP A 136 10.31 -1.17 -26.00
C TRP A 136 11.31 -1.57 -24.91
N PRO A 137 12.42 -0.81 -24.76
CA PRO A 137 13.37 -1.07 -23.68
C PRO A 137 12.70 -1.02 -22.30
N ASP A 138 13.05 -1.96 -21.43
CA ASP A 138 12.50 -2.11 -20.07
C ASP A 138 12.43 -0.78 -19.28
N PRO A 139 13.45 0.11 -19.31
CA PRO A 139 13.36 1.37 -18.58
C PRO A 139 12.24 2.27 -19.05
N VAL A 140 11.95 2.28 -20.36
CA VAL A 140 10.90 3.09 -20.96
C VAL A 140 9.54 2.46 -20.67
N GLN A 141 9.42 1.15 -20.92
CA GLN A 141 8.21 0.40 -20.66
C GLN A 141 7.77 0.52 -19.19
N GLY A 142 8.70 0.34 -18.26
CA GLY A 142 8.44 0.44 -16.83
C GLY A 142 7.93 1.79 -16.37
N VAL A 143 8.46 2.88 -16.90
CA VAL A 143 7.97 4.24 -16.60
C VAL A 143 6.55 4.44 -17.13
N VAL A 144 6.28 4.07 -18.37
CA VAL A 144 4.96 4.24 -19.01
C VAL A 144 3.90 3.40 -18.30
N ASP A 145 4.22 2.13 -18.02
CA ASP A 145 3.36 1.21 -17.26
C ASP A 145 3.02 1.75 -15.87
N TYR A 146 4.02 2.28 -15.16
CA TYR A 146 3.82 2.85 -13.84
C TYR A 146 2.90 4.08 -13.86
N VAL A 147 3.17 5.03 -14.77
CA VAL A 147 2.37 6.24 -14.91
C VAL A 147 0.92 5.93 -15.34
N ALA A 148 0.72 4.93 -16.20
CA ALA A 148 -0.61 4.47 -16.60
C ALA A 148 -1.41 3.97 -15.39
N ARG A 149 -0.81 3.06 -14.60
CA ARG A 149 -1.43 2.51 -13.38
C ARG A 149 -1.72 3.59 -12.35
N LEU A 150 -0.82 4.55 -12.17
CA LEU A 150 -1.04 5.65 -11.23
C LEU A 150 -2.15 6.60 -11.66
N ASN A 151 -2.28 6.92 -12.95
CA ASN A 151 -3.40 7.75 -13.41
C ASN A 151 -4.75 7.04 -13.22
N LEU A 152 -4.78 5.72 -13.40
CA LEU A 152 -5.97 4.92 -13.08
C LEU A 152 -6.28 4.92 -11.57
N LEU A 153 -5.24 4.80 -10.73
CA LEU A 153 -5.38 4.89 -9.27
C LEU A 153 -5.88 6.27 -8.83
N LEU A 154 -5.29 7.33 -9.38
CA LEU A 154 -5.68 8.72 -9.13
C LEU A 154 -7.15 8.95 -9.52
N LEU A 155 -7.57 8.44 -10.67
CA LEU A 155 -8.96 8.46 -11.11
C LEU A 155 -9.87 7.74 -10.12
N GLY A 156 -9.54 6.48 -9.78
CA GLY A 156 -10.35 5.67 -8.88
C GLY A 156 -10.49 6.30 -7.49
N PHE A 157 -9.38 6.79 -6.93
CA PHE A 157 -9.37 7.46 -5.63
C PHE A 157 -10.17 8.77 -5.66
N ASN A 158 -9.99 9.62 -6.68
CA ASN A 158 -10.75 10.87 -6.76
C ASN A 158 -12.23 10.68 -7.06
N LEU A 159 -12.66 9.54 -7.61
CA LEU A 159 -14.09 9.24 -7.83
C LEU A 159 -14.82 8.70 -6.59
N VAL A 160 -14.11 8.41 -5.50
CA VAL A 160 -14.76 7.99 -4.25
C VAL A 160 -15.75 9.06 -3.78
N PRO A 161 -17.01 8.71 -3.45
CA PRO A 161 -18.07 9.66 -3.11
C PRO A 161 -17.93 10.21 -1.69
N ALA A 162 -16.77 10.80 -1.38
CA ALA A 162 -16.34 11.22 -0.05
C ALA A 162 -15.60 12.56 -0.15
N LEU A 163 -16.07 13.62 0.55
CA LEU A 163 -15.28 14.85 0.63
C LEU A 163 -13.96 14.59 1.39
N PRO A 164 -12.84 15.25 1.01
CA PRO A 164 -12.70 16.36 0.05
C PRO A 164 -12.53 15.95 -1.42
N LEU A 165 -12.60 14.66 -1.75
CA LEU A 165 -12.33 14.15 -3.10
C LEU A 165 -13.37 14.62 -4.11
N ASP A 166 -13.04 14.57 -5.40
CA ASP A 166 -13.93 15.04 -6.46
C ASP A 166 -15.26 14.29 -6.52
N GLY A 167 -15.25 12.99 -6.27
CA GLY A 167 -16.44 12.17 -6.14
C GLY A 167 -17.32 12.64 -4.98
N GLY A 168 -16.71 13.16 -3.91
CA GLY A 168 -17.41 13.84 -2.82
C GLY A 168 -18.08 15.15 -3.26
N ARG A 169 -17.42 15.92 -4.13
CA ARG A 169 -17.99 17.13 -4.74
C ARG A 169 -19.08 16.83 -5.75
N VAL A 170 -18.94 15.75 -6.53
CA VAL A 170 -19.98 15.20 -7.41
C VAL A 170 -21.19 14.76 -6.58
N LEU A 171 -20.98 13.99 -5.51
CA LEU A 171 -22.05 13.62 -4.57
C LEU A 171 -22.71 14.87 -3.96
N ARG A 172 -21.91 15.85 -3.51
CA ARG A 172 -22.41 17.13 -2.98
C ARG A 172 -23.27 17.85 -4.01
N SER A 173 -22.87 17.90 -5.26
CA SER A 173 -23.64 18.56 -6.33
C SER A 173 -25.02 17.92 -6.52
N TRP A 174 -25.09 16.58 -6.51
CA TRP A 174 -26.33 15.82 -6.60
C TRP A 174 -27.21 16.02 -5.35
N LEU A 175 -26.61 15.95 -4.17
CA LEU A 175 -27.30 16.22 -2.90
C LEU A 175 -27.82 17.66 -2.87
N TRP A 176 -27.06 18.64 -3.34
CA TRP A 176 -27.49 20.04 -3.36
C TRP A 176 -28.73 20.22 -4.23
N ARG A 177 -28.79 19.60 -5.41
CA ARG A 177 -30.00 19.60 -6.25
C ARG A 177 -31.22 19.02 -5.53
N ARG A 178 -31.04 18.04 -4.65
CA ARG A 178 -32.14 17.35 -3.94
C ARG A 178 -32.53 18.01 -2.62
N GLN A 179 -31.55 18.54 -1.89
CA GLN A 179 -31.71 19.13 -0.57
C GLN A 179 -31.98 20.63 -0.64
N GLU A 180 -31.78 21.26 -1.80
CA GLU A 180 -31.99 22.69 -2.07
C GLU A 180 -31.14 23.62 -1.18
N SER A 181 -30.12 23.08 -0.51
CA SER A 181 -29.22 23.82 0.37
C SER A 181 -27.77 23.36 0.21
N PHE A 182 -26.88 24.29 -0.12
CA PHE A 182 -25.44 24.02 -0.28
C PHE A 182 -24.82 23.56 1.05
N LEU A 183 -25.19 24.19 2.17
CA LEU A 183 -24.68 23.83 3.49
C LEU A 183 -25.13 22.43 3.91
N ALA A 184 -26.40 22.07 3.69
CA ALA A 184 -26.92 20.74 4.00
C ALA A 184 -26.25 19.65 3.15
N ALA A 185 -26.04 19.94 1.86
CA ALA A 185 -25.33 19.05 0.95
C ALA A 185 -23.87 18.85 1.33
N THR A 186 -23.15 19.92 1.71
CA THR A 186 -21.76 19.83 2.20
C THR A 186 -21.68 19.01 3.47
N ARG A 187 -22.56 19.26 4.46
CA ARG A 187 -22.62 18.46 5.71
C ARG A 187 -22.87 16.98 5.43
N SER A 188 -23.76 16.70 4.48
CA SER A 188 -24.06 15.34 4.04
C SER A 188 -22.84 14.70 3.38
N ALA A 189 -22.28 15.30 2.33
CA ALA A 189 -21.09 14.76 1.65
C ALA A 189 -19.88 14.62 2.58
N ALA A 190 -19.72 15.49 3.58
CA ALA A 190 -18.70 15.37 4.62
C ALA A 190 -18.96 14.22 5.60
N ARG A 191 -20.20 13.75 5.79
CA ARG A 191 -20.47 12.48 6.50
C ARG A 191 -19.91 11.30 5.74
N ALA A 192 -20.05 11.27 4.41
CA ALA A 192 -19.44 10.24 3.57
C ALA A 192 -17.91 10.32 3.65
N GLY A 193 -17.35 11.53 3.59
CA GLY A 193 -15.93 11.82 3.88
C GLY A 193 -15.44 11.22 5.19
N ARG A 194 -16.20 11.47 6.28
CA ARG A 194 -15.88 10.93 7.61
C ARG A 194 -15.96 9.41 7.67
N ALA A 195 -16.98 8.80 7.07
CA ALA A 195 -17.08 7.35 7.00
C ALA A 195 -15.89 6.74 6.26
N PHE A 196 -15.53 7.30 5.10
CA PHE A 196 -14.38 6.85 4.32
C PHE A 196 -13.05 7.01 5.07
N GLY A 197 -12.82 8.16 5.71
CA GLY A 197 -11.64 8.40 6.54
C GLY A 197 -11.52 7.42 7.72
N LEU A 198 -12.63 7.14 8.41
CA LEU A 198 -12.66 6.13 9.48
C LEU A 198 -12.39 4.72 8.95
N THR A 199 -12.92 4.36 7.78
CA THR A 199 -12.63 3.08 7.13
C THR A 199 -11.14 2.95 6.80
N LEU A 200 -10.50 3.99 6.25
CA LEU A 200 -9.05 3.99 6.01
C LEU A 200 -8.24 3.84 7.30
N ILE A 201 -8.65 4.51 8.38
CA ILE A 201 -8.02 4.36 9.70
C ILE A 201 -8.17 2.92 10.20
N ALA A 202 -9.38 2.34 10.11
CA ALA A 202 -9.62 0.97 10.54
C ALA A 202 -8.75 -0.02 9.75
N ILE A 203 -8.67 0.13 8.42
CA ILE A 203 -7.78 -0.68 7.57
C ILE A 203 -6.32 -0.50 7.97
N GLY A 204 -5.89 0.74 8.22
CA GLY A 204 -4.54 1.05 8.66
C GLY A 204 -4.17 0.39 9.99
N LEU A 205 -5.06 0.47 10.98
CA LEU A 205 -4.88 -0.16 12.29
C LEU A 205 -4.91 -1.69 12.20
N LEU A 206 -5.87 -2.26 11.46
CA LEU A 206 -5.94 -3.70 11.23
C LEU A 206 -4.70 -4.22 10.48
N GLY A 207 -4.17 -3.46 9.53
CA GLY A 207 -2.92 -3.77 8.85
C GLY A 207 -1.72 -3.69 9.79
N LEU A 208 -1.63 -2.63 10.60
CA LEU A 208 -0.53 -2.42 11.54
C LEU A 208 -0.44 -3.54 12.59
N PHE A 209 -1.56 -3.95 13.18
CA PHE A 209 -1.59 -5.00 14.21
C PHE A 209 -1.78 -6.41 13.65
N GLY A 210 -2.23 -6.54 12.39
CA GLY A 210 -2.48 -7.82 11.72
C GLY A 210 -1.32 -8.34 10.88
N GLY A 211 -0.14 -7.74 10.94
CA GLY A 211 1.06 -8.20 10.21
C GLY A 211 1.28 -7.57 8.83
N GLY A 212 0.49 -6.58 8.43
CA GLY A 212 0.64 -5.81 7.18
C GLY A 212 1.74 -4.74 7.20
N GLY A 213 2.49 -4.63 8.30
CA GLY A 213 3.68 -3.79 8.41
C GLY A 213 3.42 -2.27 8.41
N GLN A 214 4.44 -1.51 8.02
CA GLN A 214 4.47 -0.03 8.10
C GLN A 214 3.45 0.65 7.17
N GLY A 215 2.98 -0.04 6.13
CA GLY A 215 1.94 0.47 5.22
C GLY A 215 0.63 0.82 5.94
N GLY A 216 0.32 0.15 7.06
CA GLY A 216 -0.85 0.46 7.89
C GLY A 216 -0.82 1.88 8.46
N ILE A 217 0.35 2.40 8.80
CA ILE A 217 0.53 3.78 9.29
C ILE A 217 0.10 4.79 8.21
N TRP A 218 0.44 4.52 6.96
CA TRP A 218 0.10 5.41 5.84
C TRP A 218 -1.41 5.49 5.61
N PHE A 219 -2.12 4.36 5.67
CA PHE A 219 -3.58 4.34 5.60
C PHE A 219 -4.25 5.07 6.77
N ALA A 220 -3.72 4.92 7.99
CA ALA A 220 -4.22 5.64 9.15
C ALA A 220 -3.99 7.16 9.03
N PHE A 221 -2.81 7.57 8.55
CA PHE A 221 -2.49 8.97 8.28
C PHE A 221 -3.39 9.56 7.19
N LEU A 222 -3.55 8.86 6.06
CA LEU A 222 -4.43 9.27 4.97
C LEU A 222 -5.89 9.39 5.43
N GLY A 223 -6.36 8.42 6.21
CA GLY A 223 -7.71 8.44 6.78
C GLY A 223 -7.93 9.61 7.72
N TRP A 224 -6.98 9.87 8.64
CA TRP A 224 -7.03 11.04 9.53
C TRP A 224 -7.04 12.36 8.75
N PHE A 225 -6.24 12.47 7.69
CA PHE A 225 -6.25 13.63 6.81
C PHE A 225 -7.61 13.84 6.14
N VAL A 226 -8.20 12.78 5.59
CA VAL A 226 -9.55 12.83 4.99
C VAL A 226 -10.58 13.31 6.01
N LEU A 227 -10.50 12.85 7.27
CA LEU A 227 -11.36 13.34 8.35
C LEU A 227 -11.21 14.85 8.57
N GLN A 228 -9.97 15.33 8.67
CA GLN A 228 -9.68 16.75 8.88
C GLN A 228 -10.15 17.60 7.70
N ALA A 229 -9.91 17.16 6.47
CA ALA A 229 -10.32 17.88 5.27
C ALA A 229 -11.85 17.93 5.11
N ALA A 230 -12.56 16.82 5.37
CA ALA A 230 -14.02 16.79 5.36
C ALA A 230 -14.63 17.72 6.43
N GLN A 231 -14.01 17.79 7.61
CA GLN A 231 -14.41 18.70 8.68
C GLN A 231 -14.14 20.16 8.29
N SER A 232 -12.97 20.45 7.71
CA SER A 232 -12.59 21.78 7.22
C SER A 232 -13.58 22.31 6.18
N GLU A 233 -13.95 21.50 5.18
CA GLU A 233 -14.97 21.84 4.17
C GLU A 233 -16.31 22.25 4.81
N THR A 234 -16.74 21.51 5.85
CA THR A 234 -17.98 21.81 6.56
C THR A 234 -17.88 23.11 7.35
N SER A 235 -16.78 23.30 8.09
CA SER A 235 -16.52 24.51 8.87
C SER A 235 -16.45 25.75 7.97
N MET A 236 -15.77 25.65 6.82
CA MET A 236 -15.68 26.74 5.83
C MET A 236 -17.05 27.06 5.22
N ALA A 237 -17.82 26.04 4.83
CA ALA A 237 -19.17 26.25 4.29
C ALA A 237 -20.11 26.89 5.32
N GLN A 238 -19.99 26.51 6.60
CA GLN A 238 -20.79 27.07 7.69
C GLN A 238 -20.40 28.53 7.99
N ALA A 239 -19.11 28.84 8.06
CA ALA A 239 -18.63 30.21 8.25
C ALA A 239 -19.08 31.12 7.10
N ARG A 240 -18.95 30.65 5.85
CA ARG A 240 -19.43 31.41 4.68
C ARG A 240 -20.94 31.62 4.68
N TRP A 241 -21.71 30.61 5.07
CA TRP A 241 -23.16 30.73 5.20
C TRP A 241 -23.55 31.71 6.30
N ALA A 242 -22.87 31.67 7.45
CA ALA A 242 -23.12 32.56 8.59
C ALA A 242 -22.84 34.04 8.28
N LEU A 243 -21.87 34.31 7.40
CA LEU A 243 -21.46 35.65 6.99
C LEU A 243 -22.13 36.11 5.68
N GLY A 244 -22.93 35.27 5.04
CA GLY A 244 -23.59 35.60 3.78
C GLY A 244 -24.56 36.78 3.93
N GLY A 245 -24.35 37.84 3.16
CA GLY A 245 -25.17 39.06 3.22
C GLY A 245 -24.93 39.94 4.45
N VAL A 246 -23.95 39.62 5.30
CA VAL A 246 -23.55 40.45 6.44
C VAL A 246 -22.57 41.53 5.97
N ARG A 247 -22.87 42.79 6.28
CA ARG A 247 -22.00 43.92 5.93
C ARG A 247 -21.03 44.24 7.04
N VAL A 248 -19.93 44.90 6.70
CA VAL A 248 -18.92 45.35 7.68
C VAL A 248 -19.56 46.25 8.75
N ARG A 249 -20.51 47.12 8.39
CA ARG A 249 -21.27 47.96 9.33
C ARG A 249 -22.02 47.19 10.42
N ASP A 250 -22.40 45.93 10.16
CA ASP A 250 -23.18 45.10 11.10
C ASP A 250 -22.30 44.41 12.16
N VAL A 251 -20.98 44.42 11.96
CA VAL A 251 -20.01 43.68 12.78
C VAL A 251 -18.90 44.56 13.34
N MET A 252 -18.61 45.70 12.71
CA MET A 252 -17.61 46.64 13.20
C MET A 252 -17.94 47.15 14.60
N THR A 253 -16.90 47.57 15.34
CA THR A 253 -17.09 48.44 16.50
C THR A 253 -17.31 49.86 15.99
N PRO A 254 -18.51 50.44 16.14
CA PRO A 254 -18.79 51.81 15.70
C PRO A 254 -18.12 52.83 16.62
N ASP A 255 -17.96 54.05 16.11
CA ASP A 255 -17.51 55.23 16.86
C ASP A 255 -16.24 54.96 17.72
N PRO A 256 -15.13 54.54 17.10
CA PRO A 256 -13.91 54.23 17.83
C PRO A 256 -13.34 55.48 18.48
N VAL A 257 -12.69 55.32 19.64
CA VAL A 257 -11.94 56.42 20.27
C VAL A 257 -10.77 56.80 19.38
N VAL A 258 -10.77 58.04 18.89
CA VAL A 258 -9.75 58.59 17.98
C VAL A 258 -8.81 59.55 18.69
N VAL A 259 -7.62 59.73 18.12
CA VAL A 259 -6.60 60.65 18.63
C VAL A 259 -6.25 61.66 17.54
N SER A 260 -6.04 62.93 17.91
CA SER A 260 -5.61 63.97 16.98
C SER A 260 -4.15 63.74 16.56
N PRO A 261 -3.76 63.97 15.29
CA PRO A 261 -2.35 63.91 14.87
C PRO A 261 -1.46 64.91 15.63
N ASP A 262 -2.03 66.03 16.09
CA ASP A 262 -1.31 67.09 16.81
C ASP A 262 -1.20 66.86 18.32
N ALA A 263 -1.92 65.87 18.87
CA ALA A 263 -1.82 65.53 20.28
C ALA A 263 -0.40 65.07 20.63
N SER A 264 0.06 65.37 21.84
CA SER A 264 1.34 64.86 22.30
C SER A 264 1.24 63.38 22.69
N VAL A 265 2.36 62.67 22.68
CA VAL A 265 2.39 61.27 23.15
C VAL A 265 2.00 61.16 24.63
N ALA A 266 2.27 62.21 25.42
CA ALA A 266 1.82 62.29 26.81
C ALA A 266 0.28 62.37 26.90
N ASP A 267 -0.38 63.19 26.08
CA ASP A 267 -1.85 63.29 26.08
C ASP A 267 -2.52 61.95 25.77
N LEU A 268 -1.90 61.16 24.89
CA LEU A 268 -2.35 59.79 24.60
C LEU A 268 -2.15 58.85 25.79
N LEU A 269 -0.96 58.81 26.39
CA LEU A 269 -0.60 57.84 27.43
C LEU A 269 -1.19 58.16 28.81
N ASP A 270 -1.29 59.45 29.14
CA ASP A 270 -1.71 59.93 30.46
C ASP A 270 -3.19 60.35 30.47
N GLY A 271 -3.77 60.70 29.30
CA GLY A 271 -5.17 61.10 29.16
C GLY A 271 -6.05 60.00 28.57
N VAL A 272 -5.84 59.65 27.29
CA VAL A 272 -6.77 58.77 26.55
C VAL A 272 -6.63 57.29 26.96
N ALA A 273 -5.40 56.82 27.15
CA ALA A 273 -5.11 55.40 27.41
C ALA A 273 -5.56 54.87 28.79
N PRO A 274 -5.56 55.65 29.89
CA PRO A 274 -6.08 55.16 31.17
C PRO A 274 -7.61 55.03 31.18
N GLU A 275 -8.31 55.90 30.46
CA GLU A 275 -9.77 55.89 30.35
C GLU A 275 -10.26 54.77 29.42
N GLN A 276 -9.45 54.40 28.42
CA GLN A 276 -9.83 53.48 27.35
C GLN A 276 -8.86 52.29 27.28
N ARG A 277 -9.39 51.06 27.34
CA ARG A 277 -8.56 49.84 27.41
C ARG A 277 -8.17 49.28 26.03
N PHE A 278 -7.83 50.15 25.08
CA PHE A 278 -7.46 49.73 23.72
C PHE A 278 -5.94 49.69 23.51
N SER A 279 -5.46 48.69 22.78
CA SER A 279 -4.04 48.55 22.44
C SER A 279 -3.58 49.45 21.29
N THR A 280 -4.53 49.94 20.49
CA THR A 280 -4.30 50.70 19.26
C THR A 280 -5.43 51.71 19.06
N TYR A 281 -5.08 52.93 18.67
CA TYR A 281 -6.01 54.04 18.46
C TYR A 281 -5.89 54.57 17.01
N PRO A 282 -7.01 54.77 16.31
CA PRO A 282 -7.02 55.49 15.04
C PRO A 282 -6.63 56.95 15.24
N VAL A 283 -5.75 57.45 14.37
CA VAL A 283 -5.37 58.87 14.32
C VAL A 283 -6.20 59.53 13.23
N VAL A 284 -6.96 60.56 13.57
CA VAL A 284 -7.95 61.18 12.67
C VAL A 284 -7.79 62.69 12.66
N GLU A 285 -7.83 63.27 11.46
CA GLU A 285 -7.83 64.72 11.24
C GLU A 285 -9.06 65.11 10.42
N ARG A 286 -9.87 66.05 10.93
CA ARG A 286 -11.09 66.53 10.24
C ARG A 286 -12.02 65.40 9.75
N GLY A 287 -12.07 64.29 10.51
CA GLY A 287 -12.88 63.11 10.22
C GLY A 287 -12.24 62.10 9.26
N GLN A 288 -11.08 62.40 8.66
CA GLN A 288 -10.35 61.47 7.80
C GLN A 288 -9.26 60.72 8.58
N PRO A 289 -9.14 59.39 8.43
CA PRO A 289 -8.09 58.62 9.10
C PRO A 289 -6.72 58.93 8.48
N GLN A 290 -5.75 59.28 9.32
CA GLN A 290 -4.35 59.54 8.92
C GLN A 290 -3.42 58.37 9.24
N GLY A 291 -3.80 57.51 10.18
CA GLY A 291 -2.99 56.38 10.60
C GLY A 291 -3.53 55.67 11.85
N VAL A 292 -2.71 54.80 12.44
CA VAL A 292 -2.98 54.20 13.77
C VAL A 292 -1.75 54.28 14.65
N VAL A 293 -1.97 54.59 15.93
CA VAL A 293 -0.91 54.58 16.96
C VAL A 293 -1.17 53.43 17.94
N SER A 294 -0.17 52.56 18.12
CA SER A 294 -0.23 51.49 19.13
C SER A 294 0.35 51.98 20.45
N LEU A 295 -0.21 51.52 21.58
CA LEU A 295 0.32 51.85 22.92
C LEU A 295 1.79 51.44 23.06
N ARG A 296 2.20 50.33 22.44
CA ARG A 296 3.59 49.89 22.46
C ARG A 296 4.54 50.89 21.78
N LYS A 297 4.14 51.44 20.61
CA LYS A 297 4.92 52.47 19.92
C LYS A 297 4.94 53.78 20.70
N ALA A 298 3.81 54.19 21.28
CA ALA A 298 3.74 55.38 22.12
C ALA A 298 4.60 55.25 23.39
N ALA A 299 4.53 54.10 24.08
CA ALA A 299 5.29 53.84 25.30
C ALA A 299 6.81 53.74 25.07
N ALA A 300 7.23 53.37 23.85
CA ALA A 300 8.64 53.33 23.46
C ALA A 300 9.27 54.73 23.34
N VAL A 301 8.47 55.80 23.32
CA VAL A 301 8.97 57.18 23.35
C VAL A 301 9.53 57.48 24.75
N PRO A 302 10.79 57.96 24.87
CA PRO A 302 11.38 58.33 26.15
C PRO A 302 10.53 59.35 26.90
N ALA A 303 10.36 59.18 28.23
CA ALA A 303 9.51 60.05 29.05
C ALA A 303 9.75 61.57 28.85
N PRO A 304 11.00 62.07 28.74
CA PRO A 304 11.25 63.50 28.52
C PRO A 304 10.74 64.04 27.17
N GLU A 305 10.58 63.17 26.18
CA GLU A 305 10.17 63.55 24.83
C GLU A 305 8.64 63.47 24.62
N ARG A 306 7.91 62.81 25.52
CA ARG A 306 6.47 62.51 25.34
C ARG A 306 5.59 63.75 25.23
N HIS A 307 5.94 64.84 25.94
CA HIS A 307 5.22 66.11 25.86
C HIS A 307 5.55 66.92 24.59
N ARG A 308 6.64 66.59 23.88
CA ARG A 308 7.12 67.33 22.69
C ARG A 308 6.82 66.61 21.39
N ARG A 309 6.94 65.27 21.36
CA ARG A 309 6.62 64.46 20.18
C ARG A 309 5.12 64.41 19.96
N ARG A 310 4.71 64.62 18.72
CA ARG A 310 3.32 64.45 18.30
C ARG A 310 2.98 62.99 18.00
N VAL A 311 1.71 62.64 18.14
CA VAL A 311 1.19 61.33 17.75
C VAL A 311 1.43 61.05 16.26
N ALA A 312 1.34 62.06 15.40
CA ALA A 312 1.64 61.94 13.98
C ALA A 312 3.08 61.46 13.67
N GLU A 313 4.05 61.72 14.56
CA GLU A 313 5.45 61.32 14.39
C GLU A 313 5.72 59.86 14.79
N VAL A 314 4.78 59.23 15.51
CA VAL A 314 4.94 57.89 16.09
C VAL A 314 3.92 56.90 15.52
N MET A 315 2.86 57.41 14.87
CA MET A 315 1.83 56.59 14.25
C MET A 315 2.37 55.76 13.09
N THR A 316 1.65 54.69 12.77
CA THR A 316 1.77 54.01 11.49
C THR A 316 0.91 54.77 10.48
N PRO A 317 1.48 55.24 9.35
CA PRO A 317 0.70 55.95 8.33
C PRO A 317 -0.40 55.08 7.71
N LEU A 318 -1.43 55.73 7.16
CA LEU A 318 -2.57 55.06 6.52
C LEU A 318 -2.16 54.07 5.42
N ASP A 319 -1.11 54.37 4.65
CA ASP A 319 -0.63 53.52 3.55
C ASP A 319 -0.22 52.10 4.00
N GLY A 320 0.10 51.93 5.28
CA GLY A 320 0.43 50.64 5.89
C GLY A 320 -0.75 49.92 6.55
N ILE A 321 -1.98 50.45 6.43
CA ILE A 321 -3.15 49.98 7.20
C ILE A 321 -4.32 49.65 6.26
N PRO A 322 -4.88 48.43 6.34
CA PRO A 322 -6.07 48.09 5.56
C PRO A 322 -7.25 49.00 5.91
N THR A 323 -7.77 49.70 4.90
CA THR A 323 -9.00 50.49 5.00
C THR A 323 -10.13 49.78 4.24
N ILE A 324 -11.31 49.69 4.85
CA ILE A 324 -12.44 48.91 4.35
C ILE A 324 -13.70 49.78 4.36
N SER A 325 -14.56 49.64 3.36
CA SER A 325 -15.85 50.35 3.35
C SER A 325 -16.86 49.69 4.31
N ALA A 326 -17.65 50.49 5.01
CA ALA A 326 -18.75 50.03 5.85
C ALA A 326 -19.82 49.23 5.08
N ASP A 327 -19.94 49.47 3.77
CA ASP A 327 -20.91 48.80 2.89
C ASP A 327 -20.41 47.51 2.24
N SER A 328 -19.11 47.22 2.34
CA SER A 328 -18.57 45.96 1.85
C SER A 328 -19.16 44.78 2.62
N GLU A 329 -19.38 43.67 1.92
CA GLU A 329 -19.72 42.41 2.58
C GLU A 329 -18.50 41.83 3.31
N ILE A 330 -18.72 41.19 4.45
CA ILE A 330 -17.63 40.61 5.25
C ILE A 330 -16.85 39.56 4.45
N LEU A 331 -17.53 38.81 3.59
CA LEU A 331 -16.93 37.79 2.73
C LEU A 331 -15.92 38.35 1.73
N GLU A 332 -16.08 39.61 1.31
CA GLU A 332 -15.17 40.25 0.36
C GLU A 332 -13.88 40.73 1.03
N VAL A 333 -13.96 41.06 2.33
CA VAL A 333 -12.89 41.70 3.08
C VAL A 333 -12.10 40.72 3.96
N LEU A 334 -12.66 39.53 4.22
CA LEU A 334 -12.04 38.42 4.94
C LEU A 334 -10.57 38.13 4.52
N PRO A 335 -10.22 38.07 3.22
CA PRO A 335 -8.83 37.81 2.79
C PRO A 335 -7.83 38.87 3.25
N ARG A 336 -8.29 40.09 3.62
CA ARG A 336 -7.42 41.16 4.13
C ARG A 336 -6.99 40.94 5.59
N PHE A 337 -7.64 40.02 6.29
CA PHE A 337 -7.31 39.64 7.68
C PHE A 337 -6.40 38.40 7.74
N ASP A 338 -6.36 37.58 6.69
CA ASP A 338 -5.44 36.42 6.58
C ASP A 338 -3.98 36.85 6.41
N SER A 339 -3.72 38.05 5.88
CA SER A 339 -2.38 38.60 5.60
C SER A 339 -1.69 39.22 6.83
N GLY A 340 -2.13 38.88 8.05
CA GLY A 340 -1.48 39.27 9.32
C GLY A 340 -1.94 40.62 9.90
N ALA A 341 -2.88 41.30 9.25
CA ALA A 341 -3.51 42.50 9.79
C ALA A 341 -4.57 42.13 10.84
N ASN A 342 -4.28 42.35 12.12
CA ASN A 342 -5.21 42.04 13.21
C ASN A 342 -6.43 42.99 13.30
N ARG A 343 -6.36 44.16 12.66
CA ARG A 343 -7.40 45.20 12.66
C ARG A 343 -7.38 46.00 11.36
N ALA A 344 -8.55 46.46 10.93
CA ALA A 344 -8.72 47.37 9.81
C ALA A 344 -9.59 48.57 10.22
N LEU A 345 -9.34 49.70 9.57
CA LEU A 345 -10.17 50.90 9.73
C LEU A 345 -11.36 50.82 8.79
N VAL A 346 -12.55 51.11 9.31
CA VAL A 346 -13.79 51.13 8.53
C VAL A 346 -14.15 52.56 8.20
N THR A 347 -14.31 52.84 6.91
CA THR A 347 -14.65 54.17 6.41
C THR A 347 -15.98 54.18 5.65
N ASP A 348 -16.67 55.31 5.72
CA ASP A 348 -17.82 55.64 4.88
C ASP A 348 -17.57 57.00 4.24
N THR A 349 -17.67 57.10 2.90
CA THR A 349 -17.32 58.32 2.13
C THR A 349 -15.97 58.96 2.51
N GLY A 350 -14.99 58.15 2.90
CA GLY A 350 -13.64 58.60 3.31
C GLY A 350 -13.52 59.07 4.77
N ARG A 351 -14.61 59.07 5.54
CA ARG A 351 -14.58 59.34 6.99
C ARG A 351 -14.49 58.07 7.80
N LEU A 352 -13.79 58.08 8.93
CA LEU A 352 -13.73 56.94 9.84
C LEU A 352 -15.08 56.76 10.55
N VAL A 353 -15.68 55.57 10.42
CA VAL A 353 -16.97 55.22 11.07
C VAL A 353 -16.87 54.03 12.02
N GLY A 354 -15.77 53.27 11.95
CA GLY A 354 -15.60 52.09 12.77
C GLY A 354 -14.21 51.48 12.72
N VAL A 355 -14.00 50.47 13.55
CA VAL A 355 -12.86 49.55 13.46
C VAL A 355 -13.38 48.13 13.46
N ILE A 356 -12.72 47.25 12.70
CA ILE A 356 -13.06 45.83 12.67
C ILE A 356 -11.82 44.97 12.89
N SER A 357 -11.94 43.98 13.77
CA SER A 357 -10.87 43.04 14.10
C SER A 357 -11.23 41.62 13.70
N GLY A 358 -10.22 40.74 13.61
CA GLY A 358 -10.46 39.31 13.40
C GLY A 358 -11.37 38.69 14.47
N ALA A 359 -11.31 39.17 15.71
CA ALA A 359 -12.17 38.72 16.80
C ALA A 359 -13.65 39.08 16.58
N ASP A 360 -13.93 40.23 15.97
CA ASP A 360 -15.32 40.63 15.64
C ASP A 360 -15.88 39.74 14.53
N ILE A 361 -15.04 39.36 13.55
CA ILE A 361 -15.42 38.41 12.48
C ILE A 361 -15.71 37.02 13.06
N VAL A 362 -14.85 36.50 13.94
CA VAL A 362 -15.08 35.20 14.62
C VAL A 362 -16.39 35.23 15.39
N ARG A 363 -16.64 36.29 16.16
CA ARG A 363 -17.91 36.49 16.89
C ARG A 363 -19.11 36.51 15.94
N ALA A 364 -19.00 37.19 14.80
CA ALA A 364 -20.06 37.21 13.80
C ALA A 364 -20.34 35.82 13.21
N VAL A 365 -19.31 34.99 12.99
CA VAL A 365 -19.47 33.60 12.58
C VAL A 365 -20.20 32.79 13.66
N GLU A 366 -19.85 32.93 14.92
CA GLU A 366 -20.49 32.21 16.03
C GLU A 366 -21.97 32.59 16.17
N VAL A 367 -22.27 33.89 16.14
CA VAL A 367 -23.65 34.41 16.20
C VAL A 367 -24.46 33.98 14.98
N GLY A 368 -23.87 34.05 13.78
CA GLY A 368 -24.51 33.60 12.55
C GLY A 368 -24.73 32.08 12.52
N ALA A 369 -23.77 31.29 13.03
CA ALA A 369 -23.86 29.84 13.14
C ALA A 369 -24.92 29.37 14.16
N ALA A 370 -25.20 30.17 15.19
CA ALA A 370 -26.26 29.91 16.17
C ALA A 370 -27.66 30.11 15.58
N ARG A 371 -27.81 30.87 14.49
CA ARG A 371 -29.08 30.97 13.76
C ARG A 371 -29.37 29.62 13.10
N ARG A 372 -30.51 29.00 13.43
CA ARG A 372 -30.92 27.75 12.78
C ARG A 372 -30.99 27.97 11.27
N PRO A 373 -30.35 27.14 10.43
CA PRO A 373 -30.58 27.19 9.00
C PRO A 373 -32.08 26.91 8.75
N PRO A 374 -32.71 27.56 7.75
CA PRO A 374 -34.12 27.36 7.47
C PRO A 374 -34.42 25.86 7.27
N GLU A 375 -35.47 25.37 7.95
CA GLU A 375 -35.90 23.97 8.01
C GLU A 375 -36.35 23.36 6.67
N THR A 376 -36.12 24.04 5.55
CA THR A 376 -36.57 23.62 4.21
C THR A 376 -35.71 22.54 3.56
N ALA A 377 -34.54 22.21 4.14
CA ALA A 377 -33.64 21.22 3.54
C ALA A 377 -34.18 19.79 3.68
N ARG A 378 -34.60 19.18 2.57
CA ARG A 378 -34.98 17.77 2.49
C ARG A 378 -33.79 16.88 2.92
N ARG A 379 -34.02 15.88 3.77
CA ARG A 379 -32.97 14.90 4.14
C ARG A 379 -32.66 13.99 2.94
N ALA A 380 -31.40 13.56 2.83
CA ALA A 380 -31.05 12.47 1.91
C ALA A 380 -31.79 11.18 2.31
N GLY A 381 -32.31 10.45 1.32
CA GLY A 381 -33.05 9.21 1.57
C GLY A 381 -32.14 8.10 2.13
N PHE A 382 -32.70 7.23 2.98
CA PHE A 382 -31.98 6.12 3.63
C PHE A 382 -31.19 5.25 2.63
N LEU A 383 -31.80 4.91 1.48
CA LEU A 383 -31.17 4.09 0.44
C LEU A 383 -29.86 4.67 -0.12
N VAL A 384 -29.74 6.01 -0.18
CA VAL A 384 -28.50 6.67 -0.61
C VAL A 384 -27.36 6.33 0.34
N TRP A 385 -27.64 6.38 1.64
CA TRP A 385 -26.64 6.07 2.66
C TRP A 385 -26.26 4.60 2.69
N VAL A 386 -27.23 3.70 2.47
CA VAL A 386 -26.94 2.27 2.30
C VAL A 386 -25.99 2.05 1.13
N ALA A 387 -26.26 2.65 -0.04
CA ALA A 387 -25.41 2.50 -1.22
C ALA A 387 -23.99 3.09 -1.01
N VAL A 388 -23.88 4.29 -0.43
CA VAL A 388 -22.59 4.93 -0.13
C VAL A 388 -21.79 4.10 0.88
N THR A 389 -22.44 3.60 1.94
CA THR A 389 -21.78 2.75 2.94
C THR A 389 -21.31 1.44 2.33
N LEU A 390 -22.14 0.75 1.55
CA LEU A 390 -21.76 -0.49 0.87
C LEU A 390 -20.57 -0.26 -0.09
N LEU A 391 -20.55 0.86 -0.80
CA LEU A 391 -19.44 1.21 -1.68
C LEU A 391 -18.14 1.47 -0.91
N ILE A 392 -18.20 2.23 0.19
CA ILE A 392 -17.04 2.53 1.05
C ILE A 392 -16.51 1.26 1.72
N VAL A 393 -17.41 0.43 2.29
CA VAL A 393 -17.04 -0.83 2.95
C VAL A 393 -16.50 -1.83 1.93
N GLY A 394 -17.14 -1.96 0.77
CA GLY A 394 -16.68 -2.82 -0.32
C GLY A 394 -15.30 -2.42 -0.84
N ALA A 395 -15.06 -1.11 -1.05
CA ALA A 395 -13.74 -0.60 -1.39
C ALA A 395 -12.71 -0.89 -0.29
N GLY A 396 -13.08 -0.70 0.98
CA GLY A 396 -12.21 -1.03 2.11
C GLY A 396 -11.86 -2.51 2.18
N ALA A 397 -12.83 -3.40 1.99
CA ALA A 397 -12.64 -4.85 1.95
C ALA A 397 -11.81 -5.31 0.73
N ALA A 398 -11.86 -4.57 -0.38
CA ALA A 398 -11.02 -4.82 -1.55
C ALA A 398 -9.56 -4.41 -1.33
N LEU A 399 -9.31 -3.38 -0.52
CA LEU A 399 -7.97 -2.87 -0.21
C LEU A 399 -7.29 -3.58 0.98
N TYR A 400 -8.08 -4.12 1.92
CA TYR A 400 -7.54 -4.79 3.10
C TYR A 400 -7.17 -6.25 2.77
N HIS A 401 -5.92 -6.62 3.05
CA HIS A 401 -5.41 -7.99 2.94
C HIS A 401 -5.24 -8.59 4.34
N PRO A 402 -6.22 -9.36 4.85
CA PRO A 402 -6.13 -9.96 6.17
C PRO A 402 -5.00 -11.00 6.23
N PRO A 403 -4.50 -11.37 7.42
CA PRO A 403 -3.42 -12.35 7.60
C PRO A 403 -3.91 -13.79 7.42
N TYR A 404 -4.56 -14.05 6.29
CA TYR A 404 -5.03 -15.36 5.87
C TYR A 404 -4.55 -15.64 4.45
N VAL A 405 -4.18 -16.87 4.20
CA VAL A 405 -3.83 -17.37 2.87
C VAL A 405 -4.93 -18.30 2.38
N VAL A 406 -5.13 -18.28 1.08
CA VAL A 406 -5.98 -19.23 0.38
C VAL A 406 -5.07 -20.15 -0.41
N ILE A 407 -5.18 -21.44 -0.11
CA ILE A 407 -4.60 -22.53 -0.90
C ILE A 407 -5.68 -23.00 -1.88
N ALA A 408 -5.34 -22.98 -3.16
CA ALA A 408 -6.19 -23.46 -4.25
C ALA A 408 -5.39 -24.40 -5.16
N PRO A 409 -6.06 -25.25 -5.97
CA PRO A 409 -5.41 -26.04 -7.01
C PRO A 409 -4.47 -25.19 -7.85
N GLY A 410 -3.24 -25.69 -8.02
CA GLY A 410 -2.21 -25.06 -8.82
C GLY A 410 -2.17 -25.63 -10.24
N GLU A 411 -1.01 -25.48 -10.88
CA GLU A 411 -0.75 -26.05 -12.19
C GLU A 411 -0.29 -27.52 -12.05
N ALA A 412 -0.65 -28.34 -13.05
CA ALA A 412 -0.08 -29.65 -13.28
C ALA A 412 0.76 -29.61 -14.57
N ALA A 413 2.07 -29.74 -14.43
CA ALA A 413 3.02 -29.54 -15.52
C ALA A 413 3.85 -30.78 -15.79
N ASN A 414 4.19 -31.03 -17.05
CA ASN A 414 4.99 -32.19 -17.44
C ASN A 414 6.47 -31.96 -17.11
N ALA A 415 7.00 -32.68 -16.13
CA ALA A 415 8.40 -32.56 -15.68
C ALA A 415 9.40 -32.88 -16.80
N ALA A 416 9.02 -33.75 -17.73
CA ALA A 416 9.86 -34.12 -18.87
C ALA A 416 10.25 -32.95 -19.78
N GLU A 417 9.39 -31.92 -19.88
CA GLU A 417 9.63 -30.75 -20.72
C GLU A 417 10.73 -29.83 -20.13
N ASP A 418 11.03 -30.00 -18.84
CA ASP A 418 12.03 -29.20 -18.15
C ASP A 418 13.42 -29.82 -18.21
N ILE A 419 13.52 -31.12 -18.52
CA ILE A 419 14.74 -31.90 -18.35
C ILE A 419 15.52 -31.96 -19.67
N THR A 420 16.81 -31.62 -19.63
CA THR A 420 17.75 -31.93 -20.70
C THR A 420 18.92 -32.73 -20.13
N ILE A 421 19.14 -33.95 -20.64
CA ILE A 421 20.24 -34.83 -20.23
C ILE A 421 21.20 -35.01 -21.42
N SER A 422 22.50 -34.93 -21.14
CA SER A 422 23.56 -35.15 -22.15
C SER A 422 24.74 -35.92 -21.55
N GLY A 423 25.52 -36.57 -22.42
CA GLY A 423 26.68 -37.38 -22.02
C GLY A 423 26.38 -38.88 -21.83
N VAL A 424 25.10 -39.27 -21.82
CA VAL A 424 24.64 -40.67 -21.78
C VAL A 424 23.49 -40.88 -22.78
N PRO A 425 23.23 -42.12 -23.23
CA PRO A 425 22.03 -42.44 -24.01
C PRO A 425 20.76 -42.10 -23.22
N VAL A 426 19.81 -41.43 -23.89
CA VAL A 426 18.52 -41.04 -23.32
C VAL A 426 17.39 -41.61 -24.17
N THR A 427 16.42 -42.24 -23.53
CA THR A 427 15.20 -42.76 -24.16
C THR A 427 14.16 -41.66 -24.29
N GLN A 428 13.48 -41.58 -25.43
CA GLN A 428 12.35 -40.67 -25.60
C GLN A 428 11.15 -41.20 -24.81
N LEU A 429 10.61 -40.38 -23.91
CA LEU A 429 9.48 -40.76 -23.07
C LEU A 429 8.20 -40.93 -23.90
N ASN A 430 7.48 -42.03 -23.62
CA ASN A 430 6.16 -42.31 -24.15
C ASN A 430 5.14 -42.19 -23.03
N GLY A 431 4.55 -41.00 -22.86
CA GLY A 431 3.65 -40.67 -21.75
C GLY A 431 4.05 -39.35 -21.09
N LYS A 432 3.46 -39.04 -19.92
CA LYS A 432 3.72 -37.79 -19.20
C LYS A 432 3.89 -38.03 -17.70
N TYR A 433 4.85 -37.30 -17.12
CA TYR A 433 5.04 -37.23 -15.66
C TYR A 433 4.65 -35.84 -15.18
N LEU A 434 3.44 -35.71 -14.67
CA LEU A 434 2.90 -34.45 -14.19
C LEU A 434 3.33 -34.19 -12.75
N LEU A 435 3.99 -33.07 -12.51
CA LEU A 435 4.17 -32.49 -11.18
C LEU A 435 2.96 -31.61 -10.86
N THR A 436 2.36 -31.82 -9.69
CA THR A 436 1.20 -31.04 -9.23
C THR A 436 1.62 -30.00 -8.19
N SER A 437 1.17 -28.77 -8.37
CA SER A 437 1.43 -27.66 -7.44
C SER A 437 0.16 -27.15 -6.77
N VAL A 438 0.32 -26.32 -5.75
CA VAL A 438 -0.78 -25.55 -5.15
C VAL A 438 -0.49 -24.07 -5.32
N ARG A 439 -1.53 -23.27 -5.53
CA ARG A 439 -1.42 -21.81 -5.56
C ARG A 439 -1.74 -21.27 -4.17
N VAL A 440 -0.73 -20.70 -3.52
CA VAL A 440 -0.87 -19.98 -2.26
C VAL A 440 -0.98 -18.49 -2.56
N SER A 441 -2.05 -17.85 -2.11
CA SER A 441 -2.25 -16.41 -2.29
C SER A 441 -2.80 -15.75 -1.02
N GLN A 442 -2.45 -14.49 -0.79
CA GLN A 442 -3.04 -13.68 0.27
C GLN A 442 -4.10 -12.74 -0.34
N PRO A 443 -5.38 -13.19 -0.44
CA PRO A 443 -6.42 -12.39 -1.07
C PRO A 443 -6.78 -11.14 -0.24
N SER A 444 -7.47 -10.19 -0.87
CA SER A 444 -8.17 -9.14 -0.13
C SER A 444 -9.33 -9.74 0.67
N ALA A 445 -9.82 -9.04 1.69
CA ALA A 445 -10.93 -9.51 2.53
C ALA A 445 -12.18 -9.84 1.71
N LEU A 446 -12.46 -9.08 0.64
CA LEU A 446 -13.55 -9.37 -0.28
C LEU A 446 -13.35 -10.71 -1.00
N ARG A 447 -12.14 -10.97 -1.53
CA ARG A 447 -11.81 -12.22 -2.21
C ARG A 447 -11.72 -13.40 -1.24
N LEU A 448 -11.34 -13.15 0.02
CA LEU A 448 -11.34 -14.15 1.08
C LEU A 448 -12.76 -14.65 1.37
N LEU A 449 -13.74 -13.73 1.46
CA LEU A 449 -15.15 -14.10 1.65
C LEU A 449 -15.67 -14.98 0.51
N VAL A 450 -15.29 -14.66 -0.73
CA VAL A 450 -15.61 -15.49 -1.89
C VAL A 450 -14.89 -16.84 -1.80
N ALA A 451 -13.61 -16.86 -1.43
CA ALA A 451 -12.85 -18.11 -1.29
C ALA A 451 -13.41 -19.03 -0.19
N ALA A 452 -13.93 -18.47 0.90
CA ALA A 452 -14.45 -19.22 2.03
C ALA A 452 -15.72 -20.05 1.73
N VAL A 453 -16.43 -19.73 0.64
CA VAL A 453 -17.63 -20.49 0.21
C VAL A 453 -17.34 -21.49 -0.90
N HIS A 454 -16.11 -21.52 -1.41
CA HIS A 454 -15.69 -22.42 -2.49
C HIS A 454 -15.06 -23.70 -1.92
N PRO A 455 -15.57 -24.90 -2.26
CA PRO A 455 -15.15 -26.16 -1.64
C PRO A 455 -13.76 -26.64 -2.07
N ASP A 456 -13.24 -26.13 -3.19
CA ASP A 456 -11.90 -26.37 -3.77
C ASP A 456 -10.80 -25.50 -3.11
N ARG A 457 -11.15 -24.70 -2.11
CA ARG A 457 -10.25 -23.71 -1.52
C ARG A 457 -10.15 -23.88 -0.03
N GLU A 458 -8.92 -23.81 0.46
CA GLU A 458 -8.64 -23.90 1.88
C GLU A 458 -8.16 -22.55 2.40
N VAL A 459 -8.79 -22.07 3.47
CA VAL A 459 -8.46 -20.81 4.11
C VAL A 459 -7.69 -21.09 5.39
N LEU A 460 -6.42 -20.69 5.41
CA LEU A 460 -5.53 -20.88 6.56
C LEU A 460 -5.01 -19.54 7.08
N ALA A 461 -4.66 -19.48 8.37
CA ALA A 461 -3.99 -18.31 8.90
C ALA A 461 -2.58 -18.19 8.30
N LEU A 462 -2.15 -16.98 7.93
CA LEU A 462 -0.85 -16.77 7.28
C LEU A 462 0.32 -17.39 8.07
N SER A 463 0.24 -17.35 9.41
CA SER A 463 1.25 -17.91 10.31
C SER A 463 1.35 -19.43 10.33
N THR A 464 0.39 -20.16 9.73
CA THR A 464 0.50 -21.62 9.56
C THR A 464 1.34 -22.00 8.35
N VAL A 465 1.47 -21.09 7.38
CA VAL A 465 2.22 -21.33 6.14
C VAL A 465 3.56 -20.60 6.15
N ILE A 466 3.58 -19.33 6.56
CA ILE A 466 4.80 -18.53 6.65
C ILE A 466 5.15 -18.32 8.13
N PRO A 467 6.34 -18.74 8.59
CA PRO A 467 6.77 -18.52 9.96
C PRO A 467 6.74 -17.03 10.36
N ARG A 468 6.39 -16.74 11.62
CA ARG A 468 6.34 -15.37 12.12
C ARG A 468 7.72 -14.71 12.00
N GLY A 469 7.75 -13.50 11.44
CA GLY A 469 8.96 -12.70 11.28
C GLY A 469 9.72 -12.95 9.97
N VAL A 470 9.28 -13.90 9.15
CA VAL A 470 9.84 -14.10 7.80
C VAL A 470 9.07 -13.25 6.79
N GLU A 471 9.78 -12.48 5.99
CA GLU A 471 9.20 -11.65 4.93
C GLU A 471 8.71 -12.55 3.77
N PRO A 472 7.48 -12.35 3.22
CA PRO A 472 6.94 -13.24 2.19
C PRO A 472 7.83 -13.38 0.95
N GLY A 473 8.54 -12.31 0.55
CA GLY A 473 9.50 -12.35 -0.55
C GLY A 473 10.70 -13.23 -0.24
N GLU A 474 11.22 -13.18 0.98
CA GLU A 474 12.28 -14.08 1.45
C GLU A 474 11.84 -15.53 1.49
N PHE A 475 10.65 -15.81 2.03
CA PHE A 475 10.07 -17.16 2.03
C PHE A 475 9.96 -17.73 0.61
N SER A 476 9.45 -16.92 -0.33
CA SER A 476 9.31 -17.33 -1.74
C SER A 476 10.65 -17.57 -2.44
N ARG A 477 11.70 -16.79 -2.11
CA ARG A 477 13.07 -17.02 -2.61
C ARG A 477 13.63 -18.33 -2.07
N ARG A 478 13.46 -18.60 -0.77
CA ARG A 478 13.87 -19.87 -0.15
C ARG A 478 13.17 -21.07 -0.79
N GLN A 479 11.85 -20.99 -0.98
CA GLN A 479 11.08 -22.06 -1.63
C GLN A 479 11.54 -22.35 -3.07
N ARG A 480 11.95 -21.34 -3.85
CA ARG A 480 12.51 -21.56 -5.20
C ARG A 480 13.89 -22.21 -5.17
N ALA A 481 14.75 -21.84 -4.21
CA ALA A 481 16.04 -22.49 -4.03
C ALA A 481 15.87 -23.98 -3.66
N VAL A 482 14.95 -24.28 -2.73
CA VAL A 482 14.57 -25.65 -2.35
C VAL A 482 14.03 -26.44 -3.55
N PHE A 483 13.23 -25.81 -4.41
CA PHE A 483 12.73 -26.46 -5.62
C PHE A 483 13.88 -26.85 -6.57
N ALA A 484 14.82 -25.92 -6.84
CA ALA A 484 15.98 -26.20 -7.69
C ALA A 484 16.87 -27.31 -7.12
N GLU A 485 17.05 -27.32 -5.79
CA GLU A 485 17.78 -28.39 -5.11
C GLU A 485 17.07 -29.74 -5.26
N SER A 486 15.74 -29.78 -5.12
CA SER A 486 14.95 -31.01 -5.28
C SER A 486 15.09 -31.66 -6.66
N GLN A 487 15.29 -30.85 -7.71
CA GLN A 487 15.56 -31.35 -9.07
C GLN A 487 16.92 -32.07 -9.15
N MET A 488 17.95 -31.52 -8.49
CA MET A 488 19.27 -32.15 -8.43
C MET A 488 19.24 -33.46 -7.62
N VAL A 489 18.56 -33.46 -6.48
CA VAL A 489 18.38 -34.67 -5.65
C VAL A 489 17.63 -35.75 -6.42
N ALA A 490 16.58 -35.38 -7.16
CA ALA A 490 15.85 -36.28 -8.03
C ALA A 490 16.72 -36.91 -9.12
N ALA A 491 17.65 -36.14 -9.71
CA ALA A 491 18.60 -36.67 -10.69
C ALA A 491 19.56 -37.68 -10.08
N VAL A 492 20.04 -37.44 -8.85
CA VAL A 492 20.88 -38.38 -8.09
C VAL A 492 20.13 -39.67 -7.79
N ALA A 493 18.91 -39.58 -7.25
CA ALA A 493 18.07 -40.74 -6.93
C ALA A 493 17.78 -41.57 -8.19
N ALA A 494 17.43 -40.90 -9.29
CA ALA A 494 17.20 -41.55 -10.58
C ALA A 494 18.45 -42.26 -11.09
N ALA A 495 19.61 -41.61 -11.08
CA ALA A 495 20.87 -42.22 -11.50
C ALA A 495 21.22 -43.48 -10.67
N ARG A 496 21.10 -43.39 -9.34
CA ARG A 496 21.31 -44.53 -8.44
C ARG A 496 20.32 -45.66 -8.71
N SER A 497 19.04 -45.36 -8.96
CA SER A 497 18.03 -46.37 -9.31
C SER A 497 18.34 -47.13 -10.60
N GLN A 498 19.09 -46.52 -11.53
CA GLN A 498 19.57 -47.16 -12.75
C GLN A 498 20.94 -47.84 -12.58
N GLY A 499 21.45 -47.94 -11.35
CA GLY A 499 22.73 -48.58 -11.03
C GLY A 499 23.97 -47.76 -11.41
N LEU A 500 23.82 -46.46 -11.67
CA LEU A 500 24.95 -45.57 -11.95
C LEU A 500 25.66 -45.18 -10.64
N ALA A 501 26.99 -45.17 -10.67
CA ALA A 501 27.79 -44.70 -9.55
C ALA A 501 27.70 -43.17 -9.46
N VAL A 502 27.18 -42.66 -8.34
CA VAL A 502 27.06 -41.23 -8.06
C VAL A 502 27.71 -40.92 -6.72
N SER A 503 28.63 -39.95 -6.71
CA SER A 503 29.16 -39.42 -5.45
C SER A 503 28.46 -38.12 -5.10
N VAL A 504 27.97 -38.07 -3.86
CA VAL A 504 27.31 -36.90 -3.29
C VAL A 504 28.22 -36.37 -2.18
N SER A 505 28.31 -35.05 -2.07
CA SER A 505 29.00 -34.39 -0.97
C SER A 505 28.19 -33.20 -0.50
N GLY A 506 28.21 -32.97 0.80
CA GLY A 506 27.59 -31.81 1.45
C GLY A 506 28.50 -31.23 2.52
N THR A 507 27.99 -30.24 3.24
CA THR A 507 28.72 -29.54 4.32
C THR A 507 27.97 -29.57 5.65
N GLY A 508 26.96 -30.43 5.77
CA GLY A 508 26.05 -30.52 6.91
C GLY A 508 24.60 -30.67 6.47
N VAL A 509 23.68 -30.74 7.43
CA VAL A 509 22.26 -30.99 7.20
C VAL A 509 21.43 -29.85 7.78
N ALA A 510 20.74 -29.11 6.93
CA ALA A 510 19.88 -28.00 7.33
C ALA A 510 18.52 -28.51 7.81
N VAL A 511 18.03 -27.95 8.92
CA VAL A 511 16.69 -28.21 9.44
C VAL A 511 15.69 -27.28 8.75
N VAL A 512 14.79 -27.86 7.98
CA VAL A 512 13.81 -27.15 7.13
C VAL A 512 12.48 -26.99 7.86
N ASP A 513 12.08 -28.01 8.62
CA ASP A 513 10.89 -27.97 9.46
C ASP A 513 11.06 -28.82 10.72
N VAL A 514 10.26 -28.54 11.76
CA VAL A 514 10.28 -29.26 13.03
C VAL A 514 8.86 -29.60 13.44
N LEU A 515 8.57 -30.90 13.56
CA LEU A 515 7.27 -31.40 13.97
C LEU A 515 6.98 -30.97 15.41
N ARG A 516 5.90 -30.21 15.62
CA ARG A 516 5.57 -29.57 16.90
C ARG A 516 5.41 -30.55 18.07
N ASP A 517 4.91 -31.75 17.79
CA ASP A 517 4.69 -32.79 18.80
C ASP A 517 5.91 -33.71 18.97
N SER A 518 7.06 -33.38 18.36
CA SER A 518 8.28 -34.17 18.50
C SER A 518 9.04 -33.83 19.80
N PRO A 519 9.76 -34.78 20.40
CA PRO A 519 10.66 -34.51 21.54
C PRO A 519 11.78 -33.51 21.22
N THR A 520 11.98 -33.20 19.95
CA THR A 520 13.05 -32.35 19.42
C THR A 520 12.61 -30.89 19.23
N ALA A 521 11.30 -30.60 19.36
CA ALA A 521 10.71 -29.29 19.07
C ALA A 521 11.26 -28.14 19.92
N ASP A 522 11.66 -28.43 21.17
CA ASP A 522 12.23 -27.42 22.07
C ASP A 522 13.75 -27.22 21.87
N ALA A 523 14.42 -28.16 21.21
CA ALA A 523 15.88 -28.16 21.03
C ALA A 523 16.32 -27.60 19.67
N LEU A 524 15.81 -28.18 18.58
CA LEU A 524 16.16 -27.77 17.21
C LEU A 524 15.21 -26.69 16.70
N ARG A 525 15.75 -25.80 15.87
CA ARG A 525 15.01 -24.71 15.23
C ARG A 525 15.22 -24.77 13.73
N VAL A 526 14.21 -24.33 12.98
CA VAL A 526 14.33 -24.12 11.53
C VAL A 526 15.50 -23.18 11.25
N GLY A 527 16.38 -23.59 10.33
CA GLY A 527 17.61 -22.88 9.97
C GLY A 527 18.87 -23.33 10.73
N ASP A 528 18.76 -24.26 11.69
CA ASP A 528 19.93 -24.94 12.25
C ASP A 528 20.61 -25.81 11.20
N VAL A 529 21.93 -25.91 11.25
CA VAL A 529 22.69 -26.85 10.42
C VAL A 529 23.37 -27.89 11.30
N ILE A 530 22.91 -29.13 11.23
CA ILE A 530 23.50 -30.28 11.91
C ILE A 530 24.80 -30.65 11.19
N VAL A 531 25.91 -30.65 11.92
CA VAL A 531 27.25 -30.96 11.37
C VAL A 531 27.87 -32.20 12.00
N ALA A 532 27.31 -32.68 13.12
CA ALA A 532 27.72 -33.95 13.74
C ALA A 532 26.61 -34.54 14.62
N VAL A 533 26.64 -35.87 14.78
CA VAL A 533 25.77 -36.64 15.69
C VAL A 533 26.65 -37.60 16.48
N ASP A 534 26.57 -37.55 17.82
CA ASP A 534 27.41 -38.31 18.74
C ASP A 534 28.92 -38.20 18.42
N GLY A 535 29.36 -37.00 18.04
CA GLY A 535 30.74 -36.72 17.65
C GLY A 535 31.15 -37.23 16.26
N GLN A 536 30.27 -37.93 15.53
CA GLN A 536 30.52 -38.32 14.14
C GLN A 536 30.09 -37.19 13.19
N PRO A 537 30.94 -36.77 12.25
CA PRO A 537 30.58 -35.77 11.24
C PRO A 537 29.36 -36.21 10.42
N VAL A 538 28.47 -35.25 10.17
CA VAL A 538 27.32 -35.41 9.28
C VAL A 538 27.51 -34.44 8.14
N MET A 539 27.60 -34.97 6.91
CA MET A 539 27.88 -34.20 5.71
C MET A 539 26.65 -34.10 4.82
N GLU A 540 25.80 -35.13 4.82
CA GLU A 540 24.56 -35.24 4.04
C GLU A 540 23.37 -35.78 4.85
N ALA A 541 22.16 -35.61 4.32
CA ALA A 541 20.91 -35.98 5.00
C ALA A 541 20.81 -37.48 5.32
N SER A 542 21.34 -38.33 4.44
CA SER A 542 21.47 -39.79 4.61
C SER A 542 22.30 -40.15 5.83
N ASP A 543 23.43 -39.47 6.09
CA ASP A 543 24.27 -39.69 7.27
C ASP A 543 23.45 -39.55 8.57
N LEU A 544 22.63 -38.49 8.63
CA LEU A 544 21.77 -38.21 9.78
C LEU A 544 20.63 -39.22 9.89
N SER A 545 19.92 -39.50 8.80
CA SER A 545 18.82 -40.48 8.77
C SER A 545 19.31 -41.87 9.16
N GLN A 546 20.47 -42.31 8.68
CA GLN A 546 21.07 -43.59 9.02
C GLN A 546 21.54 -43.62 10.49
N ALA A 547 22.20 -42.56 10.98
CA ALA A 547 22.63 -42.47 12.36
C ALA A 547 21.44 -42.60 13.33
N VAL A 548 20.31 -41.96 13.01
CA VAL A 548 19.11 -41.98 13.86
C VAL A 548 18.34 -43.30 13.74
N SER A 549 18.13 -43.81 12.53
CA SER A 549 17.37 -45.05 12.29
C SER A 549 18.10 -46.32 12.74
N SER A 550 19.44 -46.26 12.88
CA SER A 550 20.24 -47.38 13.40
C SER A 550 19.98 -47.72 14.87
N ARG A 551 19.26 -46.86 15.61
CA ARG A 551 18.96 -47.05 17.04
C ARG A 551 17.45 -47.05 17.33
N PRO A 552 17.00 -47.66 18.44
CA PRO A 552 15.59 -47.70 18.80
C PRO A 552 15.00 -46.30 19.05
N ALA A 553 13.70 -46.15 18.78
CA ALA A 553 12.96 -44.96 19.19
C ALA A 553 13.07 -44.72 20.70
N GLY A 554 13.17 -43.45 21.11
CA GLY A 554 13.45 -43.05 22.49
C GLY A 554 14.93 -42.87 22.80
N THR A 555 15.82 -43.14 21.84
CA THR A 555 17.26 -42.87 21.99
C THR A 555 17.54 -41.37 21.92
N THR A 556 18.34 -40.86 22.85
CA THR A 556 18.86 -39.48 22.84
C THR A 556 20.19 -39.42 22.13
N PHE A 557 20.36 -38.43 21.27
CA PHE A 557 21.55 -38.17 20.45
C PHE A 557 22.13 -36.80 20.81
N ALA A 558 23.47 -36.72 20.88
CA ALA A 558 24.19 -35.47 21.02
C ALA A 558 24.43 -34.87 19.62
N VAL A 559 23.65 -33.86 19.26
CA VAL A 559 23.66 -33.26 17.92
C VAL A 559 24.38 -31.93 17.96
N THR A 560 25.47 -31.81 17.19
CA THR A 560 26.18 -30.54 17.02
C THR A 560 25.51 -29.74 15.90
N VAL A 561 25.02 -28.55 16.23
CA VAL A 561 24.39 -27.63 15.28
C VAL A 561 25.15 -26.32 15.15
N GLU A 562 25.14 -25.75 13.95
CA GLU A 562 25.55 -24.38 13.66
C GLU A 562 24.31 -23.50 13.62
N ARG A 563 24.19 -22.55 14.56
CA ARG A 563 23.08 -21.60 14.68
C ARG A 563 23.63 -20.18 14.75
N GLY A 564 23.33 -19.35 13.75
CA GLY A 564 23.82 -17.97 13.68
C GLY A 564 25.36 -17.86 13.66
N GLY A 565 26.04 -18.84 13.05
CA GLY A 565 27.50 -18.92 12.97
C GLY A 565 28.21 -19.52 14.19
N ASN A 566 27.47 -19.85 15.27
CA ASN A 566 28.03 -20.49 16.45
C ASN A 566 27.71 -21.99 16.47
N ARG A 567 28.68 -22.82 16.84
CA ARG A 567 28.48 -24.26 17.06
C ARG A 567 28.03 -24.52 18.50
N MET A 568 27.00 -25.34 18.66
CA MET A 568 26.50 -25.80 19.96
C MET A 568 26.06 -27.24 19.89
N GLU A 569 26.20 -27.97 21.00
CA GLU A 569 25.73 -29.34 21.12
C GLU A 569 24.37 -29.38 21.84
N LEU A 570 23.42 -30.09 21.26
CA LEU A 570 22.04 -30.20 21.74
C LEU A 570 21.68 -31.67 21.92
N GLN A 571 20.92 -31.97 22.96
CA GLN A 571 20.40 -33.32 23.18
C GLN A 571 19.02 -33.42 22.54
N VAL A 572 18.86 -34.37 21.62
CA VAL A 572 17.59 -34.59 20.90
C VAL A 572 17.19 -36.05 20.97
N THR A 573 15.90 -36.32 21.13
CA THR A 573 15.40 -37.68 21.35
C THR A 573 14.59 -38.16 20.14
N SER A 574 14.96 -39.31 19.60
CA SER A 574 14.22 -39.96 18.51
C SER A 574 12.85 -40.47 18.95
N ARG A 575 11.92 -40.57 18.01
CA ARG A 575 10.61 -41.21 18.20
C ARG A 575 10.29 -42.10 17.01
N ARG A 576 9.33 -43.01 17.19
CA ARG A 576 8.75 -43.78 16.09
C ARG A 576 7.98 -42.87 15.14
N LEU A 577 8.42 -42.80 13.88
CA LEU A 577 7.80 -42.03 12.81
C LEU A 577 7.49 -42.98 11.65
N PRO A 578 6.26 -43.50 11.54
CA PRO A 578 5.87 -44.47 10.51
C PRO A 578 6.04 -43.94 9.08
N GLN A 579 6.09 -42.62 8.91
CA GLN A 579 6.22 -41.94 7.62
C GLN A 579 7.68 -41.72 7.18
N VAL A 580 8.67 -42.17 7.96
CA VAL A 580 10.09 -42.04 7.65
C VAL A 580 10.67 -43.44 7.41
N SER A 581 11.57 -43.56 6.43
CA SER A 581 12.30 -44.80 6.13
C SER A 581 13.03 -45.31 7.39
N GLY A 582 12.84 -46.60 7.73
CA GLY A 582 13.33 -47.19 8.99
C GLY A 582 12.48 -46.94 10.24
N GLY A 583 11.42 -46.13 10.16
CA GLY A 583 10.39 -45.99 11.19
C GLY A 583 10.80 -45.26 12.47
N VAL A 584 12.03 -44.72 12.55
CA VAL A 584 12.58 -43.98 13.69
C VAL A 584 13.24 -42.70 13.18
N GLY A 585 12.89 -41.55 13.77
CA GLY A 585 13.45 -40.25 13.38
C GLY A 585 13.37 -39.20 14.48
N LEU A 586 13.95 -38.03 14.24
CA LEU A 586 13.99 -36.91 15.20
C LEU A 586 12.76 -36.00 15.13
N GLY A 587 11.85 -36.19 14.17
CA GLY A 587 10.67 -35.34 13.98
C GLY A 587 11.02 -33.99 13.36
N ILE A 588 11.98 -33.98 12.43
CA ILE A 588 12.44 -32.82 11.67
C ILE A 588 12.45 -33.16 10.18
N SER A 589 12.22 -32.17 9.33
CA SER A 589 12.48 -32.24 7.89
C SER A 589 13.87 -31.67 7.61
N ILE A 590 14.66 -32.36 6.80
CA ILE A 590 16.08 -32.10 6.64
C ILE A 590 16.50 -32.01 5.16
N GLU A 591 17.52 -31.20 4.88
CA GLU A 591 18.13 -31.04 3.55
C GLU A 591 19.66 -31.00 3.66
N THR A 592 20.37 -31.43 2.61
CA THR A 592 21.84 -31.45 2.60
C THR A 592 22.40 -30.07 2.25
N ARG A 593 23.02 -29.39 3.22
CA ARG A 593 23.60 -28.06 2.99
C ARG A 593 24.77 -28.13 2.01
N GLY A 594 24.63 -27.43 0.89
CA GLY A 594 25.72 -27.29 -0.09
C GLY A 594 25.93 -28.57 -0.91
N LEU A 595 24.84 -29.27 -1.22
CA LEU A 595 24.81 -30.46 -2.05
C LEU A 595 25.61 -30.26 -3.34
N LYS A 596 26.60 -31.13 -3.55
CA LYS A 596 27.30 -31.30 -4.82
C LYS A 596 27.20 -32.76 -5.22
N ALA A 597 26.68 -33.01 -6.41
CA ALA A 597 26.59 -34.34 -6.99
C ALA A 597 27.51 -34.44 -8.20
N ASP A 598 28.34 -35.47 -8.22
CA ASP A 598 29.12 -35.85 -9.40
C ASP A 598 28.34 -36.93 -10.16
N LEU A 599 27.53 -36.48 -11.12
CA LEU A 599 26.73 -37.33 -11.98
C LEU A 599 27.56 -37.74 -13.22
N PRO A 600 27.45 -38.98 -13.70
CA PRO A 600 28.11 -39.43 -14.93
C PRO A 600 27.51 -38.83 -16.21
N PHE A 601 26.60 -37.87 -16.08
CA PHE A 601 25.94 -37.13 -17.15
C PHE A 601 25.70 -35.68 -16.73
N THR A 602 25.50 -34.80 -17.71
CA THR A 602 25.08 -33.42 -17.44
C THR A 602 23.56 -33.32 -17.54
N VAL A 603 22.93 -32.79 -16.50
CA VAL A 603 21.50 -32.50 -16.46
C VAL A 603 21.28 -31.00 -16.27
N SER A 604 20.39 -30.42 -17.06
CA SER A 604 19.90 -29.06 -16.88
C SER A 604 18.39 -29.03 -16.82
N PHE A 605 17.86 -28.04 -16.09
CA PHE A 605 16.45 -27.86 -15.86
C PHE A 605 15.99 -26.50 -16.36
N ALA A 606 14.84 -26.44 -17.03
CA ALA A 606 14.19 -25.19 -17.38
C ALA A 606 13.71 -24.45 -16.11
N GLU A 607 13.79 -23.12 -16.11
CA GLU A 607 13.29 -22.32 -15.00
C GLU A 607 11.76 -22.34 -14.95
N ARG A 608 11.22 -22.60 -13.76
CA ARG A 608 9.78 -22.48 -13.46
C ARG A 608 9.56 -21.52 -12.30
N ASN A 609 8.43 -20.82 -12.32
CA ASN A 609 7.97 -20.03 -11.18
C ASN A 609 7.23 -20.89 -10.14
N VAL A 610 7.85 -22.00 -9.74
CA VAL A 610 7.34 -22.98 -8.76
C VAL A 610 8.33 -23.09 -7.60
N GLY A 611 7.84 -23.32 -6.39
CA GLY A 611 8.67 -23.44 -5.19
C GLY A 611 8.25 -24.61 -4.31
N GLY A 612 9.16 -25.04 -3.44
CA GLY A 612 8.97 -26.15 -2.49
C GLY A 612 9.52 -27.48 -3.02
N PRO A 613 9.73 -28.48 -2.13
CA PRO A 613 10.43 -29.71 -2.47
C PRO A 613 9.55 -30.79 -3.12
N SER A 614 8.23 -30.58 -3.23
CA SER A 614 7.24 -31.62 -3.52
C SER A 614 7.20 -32.13 -4.97
N ALA A 615 8.09 -31.65 -5.83
CA ALA A 615 8.22 -32.08 -7.22
C ALA A 615 9.29 -33.16 -7.44
N GLY A 616 10.09 -33.47 -6.40
CA GLY A 616 11.22 -34.39 -6.49
C GLY A 616 10.87 -35.74 -7.10
N LEU A 617 9.77 -36.37 -6.67
CA LEU A 617 9.34 -37.67 -7.23
C LEU A 617 9.01 -37.60 -8.73
N ALA A 618 8.37 -36.52 -9.20
CA ALA A 618 8.01 -36.36 -10.61
C ALA A 618 9.25 -36.29 -11.50
N TYR A 619 10.23 -35.48 -11.08
CA TYR A 619 11.52 -35.37 -11.77
C TYR A 619 12.30 -36.68 -11.72
N ALA A 620 12.30 -37.37 -10.58
CA ALA A 620 13.04 -38.61 -10.41
C ALA A 620 12.49 -39.72 -11.31
N LEU A 621 11.16 -39.84 -11.43
CA LEU A 621 10.51 -40.78 -12.34
C LEU A 621 10.80 -40.46 -13.80
N ALA A 622 10.69 -39.18 -14.19
CA ALA A 622 10.97 -38.75 -15.55
C ALA A 622 12.43 -39.02 -15.94
N ILE A 623 13.40 -38.67 -15.07
CA ILE A 623 14.82 -38.91 -15.30
C ILE A 623 15.12 -40.42 -15.30
N ALA A 624 14.53 -41.20 -14.39
CA ALA A 624 14.74 -42.64 -14.34
C ALA A 624 14.24 -43.33 -15.61
N ASP A 625 13.07 -42.94 -16.12
CA ASP A 625 12.51 -43.45 -17.38
C ASP A 625 13.36 -43.02 -18.60
N MET A 626 13.82 -41.75 -18.62
CA MET A 626 14.76 -41.25 -19.63
C MET A 626 16.10 -42.01 -19.66
N LEU A 627 16.60 -42.46 -18.51
CA LEU A 627 17.85 -43.22 -18.39
C LEU A 627 17.66 -44.73 -18.57
N SER A 628 16.43 -45.22 -18.65
CA SER A 628 16.13 -46.64 -18.76
C SER A 628 15.83 -47.06 -20.20
N PRO A 629 16.17 -48.29 -20.61
CA PRO A 629 15.68 -48.86 -21.87
C PRO A 629 14.22 -49.36 -21.78
N ARG A 630 13.61 -49.33 -20.57
CA ARG A 630 12.21 -49.69 -20.35
C ARG A 630 11.34 -48.45 -20.42
N ASP A 631 10.15 -48.57 -21.00
CA ASP A 631 9.11 -47.54 -21.03
C ASP A 631 8.21 -47.70 -19.79
N TYR A 632 8.46 -46.90 -18.74
CA TYR A 632 7.67 -46.97 -17.50
C TYR A 632 6.31 -46.26 -17.63
N ALA A 633 6.27 -45.13 -18.33
CA ALA A 633 5.03 -44.39 -18.53
C ALA A 633 4.03 -45.15 -19.43
N ALA A 634 4.51 -45.88 -20.44
CA ALA A 634 3.73 -46.75 -21.32
C ALA A 634 2.52 -46.05 -21.97
N GLY A 635 2.70 -44.78 -22.34
CA GLY A 635 1.69 -43.90 -22.95
C GLY A 635 0.77 -43.19 -21.95
N ARG A 636 0.86 -43.49 -20.66
CA ARG A 636 -0.05 -42.94 -19.62
C ARG A 636 0.33 -41.53 -19.20
N VAL A 637 -0.67 -40.79 -18.72
CA VAL A 637 -0.47 -39.53 -17.99
C VAL A 637 -0.46 -39.82 -16.50
N ILE A 638 0.72 -39.75 -15.89
CA ILE A 638 0.93 -40.07 -14.48
C ILE A 638 1.19 -38.76 -13.72
N ALA A 639 0.32 -38.42 -12.77
CA ALA A 639 0.57 -37.32 -11.85
C ALA A 639 1.26 -37.81 -10.58
N THR A 640 2.14 -36.99 -10.02
CA THR A 640 2.86 -37.37 -8.80
C THR A 640 3.09 -36.17 -7.90
N THR A 641 3.16 -36.44 -6.59
CA THR A 641 3.70 -35.52 -5.61
C THR A 641 4.50 -36.29 -4.58
N GLY A 642 5.50 -35.65 -3.99
CA GLY A 642 6.38 -36.29 -3.01
C GLY A 642 7.72 -35.59 -3.01
N THR A 643 8.27 -35.37 -1.82
CA THR A 643 9.71 -35.07 -1.73
C THR A 643 10.49 -36.35 -2.03
N ILE A 644 11.74 -36.21 -2.45
CA ILE A 644 12.63 -37.35 -2.66
C ILE A 644 13.99 -37.02 -2.06
N ASP A 645 14.63 -37.99 -1.44
CA ASP A 645 16.04 -37.88 -1.04
C ASP A 645 16.98 -38.54 -2.07
N ALA A 646 18.29 -38.45 -1.84
CA ALA A 646 19.30 -38.95 -2.77
C ALA A 646 19.31 -40.50 -2.85
N ASP A 647 18.77 -41.20 -1.86
CA ASP A 647 18.67 -42.67 -1.85
C ASP A 647 17.37 -43.14 -2.53
N GLY A 648 16.47 -42.21 -2.83
CA GLY A 648 15.23 -42.45 -3.53
C GLY A 648 14.06 -42.70 -2.60
N ASP A 649 14.16 -42.40 -1.30
CA ASP A 649 13.03 -42.48 -0.39
C ASP A 649 12.09 -41.29 -0.62
N VAL A 650 10.78 -41.58 -0.59
CA VAL A 650 9.72 -40.60 -0.84
C VAL A 650 9.17 -40.09 0.47
N GLY A 651 9.20 -38.76 0.64
CA GLY A 651 8.73 -38.09 1.84
C GLY A 651 7.38 -37.36 1.68
N PRO A 652 6.77 -36.96 2.81
CA PRO A 652 5.43 -36.37 2.88
C PRO A 652 5.36 -34.97 2.25
N VAL A 653 4.14 -34.55 1.85
CA VAL A 653 3.88 -33.26 1.22
C VAL A 653 2.53 -32.66 1.64
N GLY A 654 2.46 -31.34 1.75
CA GLY A 654 1.19 -30.65 2.00
C GLY A 654 0.28 -30.56 0.77
N GLY A 655 -1.03 -30.42 1.02
CA GLY A 655 -2.05 -30.05 0.02
C GLY A 655 -2.39 -31.14 -0.98
N VAL A 656 -2.36 -32.41 -0.55
CA VAL A 656 -2.61 -33.57 -1.43
C VAL A 656 -3.98 -33.50 -2.10
N ASN A 657 -5.01 -33.04 -1.39
CA ASN A 657 -6.36 -32.92 -1.95
C ASN A 657 -6.43 -31.92 -3.13
N GLN A 658 -5.85 -30.72 -2.98
CA GLN A 658 -5.81 -29.73 -4.06
C GLN A 658 -4.91 -30.17 -5.22
N LYS A 659 -3.88 -30.98 -4.94
CA LYS A 659 -3.00 -31.57 -5.96
C LYS A 659 -3.69 -32.68 -6.75
N ALA A 660 -4.56 -33.48 -6.11
CA ALA A 660 -5.38 -34.47 -6.80
C ALA A 660 -6.34 -33.79 -7.80
N GLU A 661 -7.02 -32.72 -7.39
CA GLU A 661 -7.88 -31.93 -8.30
C GLU A 661 -7.09 -31.35 -9.48
N ALA A 662 -5.84 -30.90 -9.25
CA ALA A 662 -4.97 -30.43 -10.33
C ALA A 662 -4.53 -31.56 -11.28
N ALA A 663 -4.27 -32.76 -10.76
CA ALA A 663 -3.97 -33.95 -11.55
C ALA A 663 -5.14 -34.35 -12.45
N GLU A 664 -6.37 -34.34 -11.90
CA GLU A 664 -7.60 -34.64 -12.62
C GLU A 664 -7.87 -33.64 -13.74
N GLY A 665 -7.75 -32.35 -13.43
CA GLY A 665 -7.92 -31.29 -14.42
C GLY A 665 -6.94 -31.39 -15.60
N ALA A 666 -5.78 -32.02 -15.40
CA ALA A 666 -4.79 -32.29 -16.43
C ALA A 666 -4.93 -33.66 -17.12
N GLY A 667 -5.96 -34.44 -16.77
CA GLY A 667 -6.25 -35.73 -17.37
C GLY A 667 -5.31 -36.85 -16.95
N ALA A 668 -4.80 -36.81 -15.71
CA ALA A 668 -3.99 -37.89 -15.16
C ALA A 668 -4.82 -39.17 -14.99
N GLU A 669 -4.23 -40.31 -15.33
CA GLU A 669 -4.83 -41.65 -15.18
C GLU A 669 -4.47 -42.31 -13.86
N LEU A 670 -3.41 -41.82 -13.21
CA LEU A 670 -2.87 -42.32 -11.95
C LEU A 670 -2.24 -41.17 -11.17
N PHE A 671 -2.52 -41.09 -9.87
CA PHE A 671 -1.87 -40.16 -8.96
C PHE A 671 -1.02 -40.89 -7.93
N LEU A 672 0.30 -40.68 -7.97
CA LEU A 672 1.24 -41.20 -7.00
C LEU A 672 1.46 -40.19 -5.87
N VAL A 673 1.26 -40.63 -4.63
CA VAL A 673 1.42 -39.82 -3.42
C VAL A 673 2.32 -40.53 -2.42
N PRO A 674 2.91 -39.83 -1.44
CA PRO A 674 3.65 -40.48 -0.36
C PRO A 674 2.77 -41.51 0.38
N GLY A 675 3.37 -42.64 0.77
CA GLY A 675 2.62 -43.79 1.28
C GLY A 675 1.72 -43.51 2.48
N GLY A 676 2.06 -42.53 3.31
CA GLY A 676 1.28 -42.12 4.48
C GLY A 676 0.11 -41.17 4.20
N GLU A 677 -0.05 -40.67 2.97
CA GLU A 677 -0.95 -39.54 2.65
C GLU A 677 -2.07 -39.92 1.67
N VAL A 678 -2.24 -41.22 1.38
CA VAL A 678 -3.30 -41.71 0.47
C VAL A 678 -4.70 -41.28 0.93
N GLU A 679 -4.94 -41.29 2.25
CA GLU A 679 -6.22 -40.89 2.83
C GLU A 679 -6.46 -39.37 2.78
N GLU A 680 -5.45 -38.55 2.46
CA GLU A 680 -5.57 -37.09 2.34
C GLU A 680 -6.14 -36.62 0.99
N ALA A 681 -6.38 -37.56 0.06
CA ALA A 681 -7.02 -37.32 -1.23
C ALA A 681 -8.43 -37.95 -1.32
N PRO A 682 -9.34 -37.79 -0.34
CA PRO A 682 -10.61 -38.53 -0.31
C PRO A 682 -11.58 -38.12 -1.41
N ARG A 683 -11.32 -37.00 -2.09
CA ARG A 683 -12.14 -36.46 -3.18
C ARG A 683 -11.59 -36.82 -4.56
N ALA A 684 -10.46 -37.53 -4.65
CA ALA A 684 -9.87 -37.88 -5.92
C ALA A 684 -10.79 -38.84 -6.69
N GLU A 685 -11.18 -38.47 -7.90
CA GLU A 685 -11.93 -39.29 -8.86
C GLU A 685 -10.99 -40.23 -9.66
N ILE A 686 -9.68 -40.01 -9.59
CA ILE A 686 -8.65 -40.84 -10.22
C ILE A 686 -8.00 -41.81 -9.22
N PRO A 687 -7.45 -42.96 -9.67
CA PRO A 687 -6.73 -43.89 -8.79
C PRO A 687 -5.55 -43.21 -8.08
N VAL A 688 -5.53 -43.28 -6.75
CA VAL A 688 -4.43 -42.78 -5.90
C VAL A 688 -3.63 -43.96 -5.34
N ARG A 689 -2.31 -43.95 -5.51
CA ARG A 689 -1.40 -44.99 -4.98
C ARG A 689 -0.30 -44.39 -4.11
N GLY A 690 -0.13 -44.96 -2.92
CA GLY A 690 0.93 -44.62 -1.99
C GLY A 690 2.27 -45.25 -2.35
N VAL A 691 3.35 -44.47 -2.34
CA VAL A 691 4.73 -44.93 -2.56
C VAL A 691 5.67 -44.42 -1.48
N GLN A 692 6.60 -45.25 -1.05
CA GLN A 692 7.63 -44.95 -0.04
C GLN A 692 9.02 -44.77 -0.64
N SER A 693 9.25 -45.23 -1.87
CA SER A 693 10.50 -45.04 -2.59
C SER A 693 10.31 -44.97 -4.10
N LEU A 694 11.31 -44.43 -4.81
CA LEU A 694 11.36 -44.37 -6.27
C LEU A 694 11.31 -45.77 -6.89
N GLU A 695 11.99 -46.75 -6.32
CA GLU A 695 11.90 -48.13 -6.78
C GLU A 695 10.49 -48.72 -6.63
N GLN A 696 9.78 -48.39 -5.55
CA GLN A 696 8.40 -48.80 -5.37
C GLN A 696 7.50 -48.11 -6.40
N ALA A 697 7.73 -46.82 -6.67
CA ALA A 697 6.99 -46.07 -7.68
C ALA A 697 7.19 -46.66 -9.09
N LEU A 698 8.43 -46.91 -9.50
CA LEU A 698 8.76 -47.55 -10.78
C LEU A 698 8.14 -48.96 -10.91
N ARG A 699 8.13 -49.75 -9.83
CA ARG A 699 7.43 -51.05 -9.80
C ARG A 699 5.91 -50.91 -9.89
N ALA A 700 5.34 -49.89 -9.25
CA ALA A 700 3.90 -49.63 -9.30
C ALA A 700 3.43 -49.27 -10.71
N LEU A 701 4.30 -48.67 -11.54
CA LEU A 701 4.01 -48.36 -12.93
C LEU A 701 4.08 -49.60 -13.84
N THR A 702 4.94 -50.57 -13.55
CA THR A 702 5.07 -51.79 -14.36
C THR A 702 4.07 -52.89 -14.02
N ALA A 703 3.43 -52.83 -12.84
CA ALA A 703 2.50 -53.84 -12.33
C ALA A 703 1.02 -53.60 -12.70
N ALA A 704 0.72 -52.62 -13.57
CA ALA A 704 -0.64 -52.22 -13.93
C ALA A 704 -0.96 -52.48 -15.40
#